data_AF-R9KR10-F1
#
_entry.id   AF-R9KR10-F1
#
_cell.length_a   1.000
_cell.length_b   1.000
_cell.length_c   1.000
_cell.angle_alpha   90.00
_cell.angle_beta   90.00
_cell.angle_gamma   90.00
#
_symmetry.space_group_name_H-M   'P 1'
#
loop_
_entity.id
_entity.type
_entity.pdbx_description
1 polymer ?
#
loop_
_entity_poly.entity_id
_entity_poly.type
_entity_poly.pdbx_seq_one_letter_code
_entity_poly.pdbx_strand_id
1 'polypeptide(L)'
;MKKKMHHLLAIVLVIIMALSVVETAVPATVQAKPKTTAVNKTITLTTSKTVGTKYTIKSVKSSNSSILSAKKVSSKKFKVTSKYKYGSAAITVKFKNGKTTKYKYDVGKYSLKKGKGTTVSTKDTIKSVKSNQTKIASVKKISSRRFKVTAKKAGAAKITVTFKNRKKAIYYFKVTGSSGSGNNNNNNSNNNNNNNSNNNNNDNNTNSEKISLSKTSLTMNEGDTTTLTVSIPPLYDDQAFVFWESSNTSVATVSSSLTDLKEMKKGTIKAVGGGTATITAVCMLHTEDILISCTIKVNESKKSASVYGFTITAYSNKSTFKVKECHSRNTDGTNTYDVDFFCNGSEYWINNNVTFEVEDVTPKAYAKMYLDMGIKYQAPSLKKESSASALREWNAKEGQVNWSPIKIQEPFTNAGPGQDKIRATAGKRLVIDTGMSTRALKVVAKQGDKVLDYVYLTSNSRNKNDSSSYSKYDLDLYRAVLNKVEEALWKPGMTNSEKLTALNNYINSTNHYPGCDLTLKEYNATFWENWSVDDTYIMKTDSILDNTMMFQGGICDCWAAQVLMKIAMEDLGIPKIKDMTENGEGVWLGMGSNSSNPTAPTHVTMFYKDSEGTCYGFDVNGMTYNHSEKEVTCEVHQCREKLIPLK
;
A
#
# COMPACT_ATOMS: atom_id res chain seq x y z
N MET A 1 42.37 31.49 -17.79
CA MET A 1 43.16 30.88 -18.89
C MET A 1 43.27 29.36 -18.69
N LYS A 2 43.90 28.60 -19.60
CA LYS A 2 44.32 27.18 -19.39
C LYS A 2 45.36 27.13 -18.25
N LYS A 3 45.67 26.07 -17.48
CA LYS A 3 45.62 24.58 -17.56
C LYS A 3 45.28 24.05 -16.13
N LYS A 4 44.88 22.83 -15.75
CA LYS A 4 45.09 21.40 -16.17
C LYS A 4 46.51 20.82 -15.95
N MET A 5 46.55 19.54 -15.52
CA MET A 5 47.72 18.68 -15.23
C MET A 5 48.38 18.97 -13.86
N HIS A 6 48.84 18.00 -13.05
CA HIS A 6 48.78 16.52 -13.11
C HIS A 6 48.89 15.90 -11.68
N HIS A 7 48.33 14.71 -11.35
CA HIS A 7 49.01 13.39 -11.18
C HIS A 7 50.25 13.37 -10.23
N LEU A 8 50.51 12.37 -9.37
CA LEU A 8 49.98 10.99 -9.24
C LEU A 8 50.28 10.36 -7.85
N LEU A 9 49.46 9.40 -7.36
CA LEU A 9 49.79 8.37 -6.30
C LEU A 9 50.21 8.94 -4.91
N ALA A 10 50.29 8.26 -3.75
CA ALA A 10 49.82 6.98 -3.15
C ALA A 10 49.80 7.19 -1.58
N ILE A 11 49.49 6.28 -0.63
CA ILE A 11 48.94 4.91 -0.55
C ILE A 11 48.25 4.78 0.87
N VAL A 12 46.95 4.45 0.98
CA VAL A 12 46.35 3.19 1.51
C VAL A 12 46.19 3.02 3.04
N LEU A 13 44.92 2.76 3.46
CA LEU A 13 44.42 2.25 4.77
C LEU A 13 44.60 3.18 6.02
N VAL A 14 43.78 3.15 7.09
CA VAL A 14 42.66 2.25 7.51
C VAL A 14 41.36 3.04 7.81
N ILE A 15 40.23 2.32 7.77
CA ILE A 15 38.83 2.69 8.07
C ILE A 15 38.57 3.08 9.55
N ILE A 16 37.72 4.09 9.82
CA ILE A 16 36.52 4.01 10.70
C ILE A 16 35.69 5.32 10.69
N MET A 17 34.37 5.17 10.53
CA MET A 17 33.22 6.07 10.77
C MET A 17 33.22 7.55 10.31
N ALA A 18 32.02 8.05 9.97
CA ALA A 18 31.80 9.33 9.29
C ALA A 18 31.04 10.34 10.17
N LEU A 19 31.33 11.62 9.97
CA LEU A 19 30.64 12.74 10.62
C LEU A 19 29.37 13.20 9.89
N SER A 20 28.58 13.92 10.67
CA SER A 20 27.43 14.76 10.35
C SER A 20 27.61 15.81 9.23
N VAL A 21 26.52 16.05 8.47
CA VAL A 21 25.99 17.39 8.05
C VAL A 21 26.88 18.20 7.08
N VAL A 22 26.38 18.78 5.98
CA VAL A 22 25.72 20.11 5.86
C VAL A 22 24.88 20.20 4.57
N GLU A 23 23.71 20.85 4.70
CA GLU A 23 22.84 21.59 3.75
C GLU A 23 22.93 21.47 2.21
N THR A 24 21.76 21.65 1.56
CA THR A 24 21.56 22.70 0.52
C THR A 24 20.06 22.94 0.25
N ALA A 25 19.70 24.15 -0.20
CA ALA A 25 18.31 24.58 -0.33
C ALA A 25 17.55 24.02 -1.55
N VAL A 26 16.21 24.07 -1.49
CA VAL A 26 15.25 23.48 -2.45
C VAL A 26 15.03 24.40 -3.67
N PRO A 27 14.66 23.86 -4.85
CA PRO A 27 13.28 24.14 -5.28
C PRO A 27 12.54 23.00 -6.03
N ALA A 28 11.22 22.98 -5.81
CA ALA A 28 10.15 22.57 -6.74
C ALA A 28 9.96 21.09 -7.18
N THR A 29 8.73 20.60 -6.95
CA THR A 29 8.02 19.54 -7.70
C THR A 29 8.52 18.09 -7.63
N VAL A 30 8.20 17.41 -6.52
CA VAL A 30 8.11 15.93 -6.50
C VAL A 30 6.92 15.49 -7.36
N GLN A 31 7.15 15.21 -8.64
CA GLN A 31 6.12 14.65 -9.53
C GLN A 31 5.67 13.27 -9.02
N ALA A 32 4.38 13.16 -8.69
CA ALA A 32 3.78 11.93 -8.16
C ALA A 32 4.11 10.70 -9.02
N LYS A 33 4.66 9.67 -8.38
CA LYS A 33 5.15 8.42 -8.99
C LYS A 33 3.97 7.69 -9.65
N PRO A 34 3.85 7.63 -10.99
CA PRO A 34 2.59 7.23 -11.62
C PRO A 34 2.32 5.73 -11.47
N LYS A 35 1.20 5.39 -10.80
CA LYS A 35 0.68 4.01 -10.72
C LYS A 35 0.64 3.38 -12.13
N THR A 36 1.25 2.21 -12.26
CA THR A 36 1.54 1.61 -13.58
C THR A 36 0.46 0.61 -13.99
N THR A 37 -0.59 1.09 -14.66
CA THR A 37 -1.63 0.23 -15.27
C THR A 37 -1.04 -0.56 -16.44
N ALA A 38 -0.72 -1.83 -16.22
CA ALA A 38 0.01 -2.67 -17.19
C ALA A 38 -0.93 -3.44 -18.14
N VAL A 39 -1.31 -2.83 -19.27
CA VAL A 39 -2.02 -3.53 -20.35
C VAL A 39 -1.05 -4.39 -21.16
N ASN A 40 -0.84 -5.64 -20.72
CA ASN A 40 0.08 -6.60 -21.34
C ASN A 40 -0.46 -7.19 -22.65
N LYS A 41 -0.49 -6.40 -23.74
CA LYS A 41 -0.85 -6.90 -25.08
C LYS A 41 0.38 -7.44 -25.82
N THR A 42 0.48 -8.77 -25.93
CA THR A 42 1.53 -9.46 -26.69
C THR A 42 1.34 -9.27 -28.20
N ILE A 43 2.40 -8.97 -28.94
CA ILE A 43 2.37 -8.76 -30.40
C ILE A 43 3.55 -9.46 -31.08
N THR A 44 3.25 -10.40 -31.97
CA THR A 44 4.27 -11.03 -32.85
C THR A 44 4.81 -10.02 -33.87
N LEU A 45 6.14 -9.91 -34.00
CA LEU A 45 6.77 -8.91 -34.88
C LEU A 45 7.68 -9.55 -35.95
N THR A 46 7.33 -9.37 -37.22
CA THR A 46 8.04 -9.97 -38.37
C THR A 46 9.29 -9.20 -38.79
N THR A 47 9.20 -7.87 -38.89
CA THR A 47 10.31 -6.99 -39.35
C THR A 47 10.31 -5.63 -38.66
N SER A 48 9.25 -4.82 -38.86
CA SER A 48 9.03 -3.57 -38.13
C SER A 48 7.56 -3.17 -38.10
N LYS A 49 7.13 -2.44 -37.07
CA LYS A 49 5.78 -1.86 -36.94
C LYS A 49 5.87 -0.46 -36.35
N THR A 50 5.11 0.47 -36.93
CA THR A 50 4.89 1.80 -36.34
C THR A 50 3.65 1.75 -35.46
N VAL A 51 3.72 2.34 -34.28
CA VAL A 51 2.65 2.36 -33.27
C VAL A 51 2.35 3.81 -32.92
N GLY A 52 1.07 4.19 -32.99
CA GLY A 52 0.56 5.47 -32.51
C GLY A 52 0.17 5.40 -31.03
N THR A 53 0.26 6.53 -30.34
CA THR A 53 -0.07 6.65 -28.90
C THR A 53 -0.98 7.85 -28.65
N LYS A 54 -1.98 7.72 -27.76
CA LYS A 54 -2.90 8.82 -27.40
C LYS A 54 -2.15 10.04 -26.85
N TYR A 55 -1.09 9.79 -26.07
CA TYR A 55 -0.26 10.81 -25.42
C TYR A 55 1.07 11.05 -26.14
N THR A 56 1.64 12.24 -25.93
CA THR A 56 2.92 12.68 -26.50
C THR A 56 4.11 11.99 -25.82
N ILE A 57 5.00 11.41 -26.63
CA ILE A 57 6.11 10.54 -26.19
C ILE A 57 7.28 11.39 -25.68
N LYS A 58 7.73 11.13 -24.43
CA LYS A 58 8.97 11.67 -23.85
C LYS A 58 10.16 10.80 -24.24
N SER A 59 10.08 9.47 -24.06
CA SER A 59 11.13 8.53 -24.50
C SER A 59 10.60 7.12 -24.76
N VAL A 60 11.39 6.33 -25.49
CA VAL A 60 11.11 4.91 -25.78
C VAL A 60 12.39 4.11 -25.58
N LYS A 61 12.35 3.02 -24.82
CA LYS A 61 13.49 2.11 -24.59
C LYS A 61 13.06 0.65 -24.75
N SER A 62 13.94 -0.18 -25.31
CA SER A 62 13.78 -1.64 -25.38
C SER A 62 14.44 -2.30 -24.17
N SER A 63 13.81 -3.31 -23.56
CA SER A 63 14.43 -4.11 -22.49
C SER A 63 15.57 -5.00 -23.00
N ASN A 64 15.61 -5.30 -24.31
CA ASN A 64 16.75 -5.95 -24.95
C ASN A 64 17.02 -5.33 -26.33
N SER A 65 17.97 -4.40 -26.36
CA SER A 65 18.35 -3.63 -27.55
C SER A 65 19.02 -4.45 -28.66
N SER A 66 19.36 -5.72 -28.39
CA SER A 66 19.95 -6.67 -29.34
C SER A 66 18.92 -7.51 -30.11
N ILE A 67 17.71 -7.67 -29.55
CA ILE A 67 16.57 -8.36 -30.19
C ILE A 67 15.65 -7.34 -30.88
N LEU A 68 15.27 -6.28 -30.14
CA LEU A 68 14.40 -5.22 -30.62
C LEU A 68 15.02 -3.84 -30.42
N SER A 69 14.93 -3.02 -31.46
CA SER A 69 15.11 -1.57 -31.36
C SER A 69 13.77 -0.85 -31.48
N ALA A 70 13.64 0.26 -30.78
CA ALA A 70 12.53 1.19 -30.96
C ALA A 70 13.05 2.62 -31.04
N LYS A 71 12.53 3.42 -31.98
CA LYS A 71 12.84 4.84 -32.16
C LYS A 71 11.55 5.65 -32.19
N LYS A 72 11.52 6.81 -31.52
CA LYS A 72 10.45 7.81 -31.69
C LYS A 72 10.50 8.35 -33.12
N VAL A 73 9.37 8.36 -33.83
CA VAL A 73 9.29 8.84 -35.23
C VAL A 73 8.40 10.08 -35.40
N SER A 74 7.54 10.39 -34.43
CA SER A 74 6.91 11.71 -34.30
C SER A 74 6.55 11.99 -32.83
N SER A 75 5.88 13.11 -32.55
CA SER A 75 5.38 13.47 -31.21
C SER A 75 4.53 12.35 -30.57
N LYS A 76 3.70 11.66 -31.35
CA LYS A 76 2.74 10.62 -30.92
C LYS A 76 2.90 9.26 -31.65
N LYS A 77 4.04 9.01 -32.31
CA LYS A 77 4.32 7.73 -33.02
C LYS A 77 5.74 7.24 -32.74
N PHE A 78 5.90 5.93 -32.55
CA PHE A 78 7.21 5.25 -32.47
C PHE A 78 7.26 4.03 -33.38
N LYS A 79 8.45 3.70 -33.90
CA LYS A 79 8.67 2.52 -34.76
C LYS A 79 9.52 1.49 -34.01
N VAL A 80 9.03 0.26 -33.96
CA VAL A 80 9.73 -0.92 -33.42
C VAL A 80 10.27 -1.74 -34.59
N THR A 81 11.53 -2.17 -34.52
CA THR A 81 12.24 -2.90 -35.59
C THR A 81 13.05 -4.04 -34.99
N SER A 82 12.91 -5.25 -35.54
CA SER A 82 13.66 -6.44 -35.14
C SER A 82 15.09 -6.45 -35.67
N LYS A 83 16.02 -7.00 -34.87
CA LYS A 83 17.46 -7.07 -35.15
C LYS A 83 17.99 -8.49 -35.42
N TYR A 84 17.14 -9.35 -36.00
CA TYR A 84 17.52 -10.68 -36.51
C TYR A 84 17.99 -11.71 -35.46
N LYS A 85 17.72 -11.46 -34.17
CA LYS A 85 17.79 -12.44 -33.08
C LYS A 85 16.38 -12.88 -32.68
N TYR A 86 16.26 -14.13 -32.23
CA TYR A 86 15.05 -14.66 -31.59
C TYR A 86 14.93 -14.18 -30.13
N GLY A 87 13.70 -14.16 -29.62
CA GLY A 87 13.37 -13.92 -28.22
C GLY A 87 12.31 -12.84 -28.03
N SER A 88 11.97 -12.61 -26.76
CA SER A 88 10.99 -11.59 -26.33
C SER A 88 11.70 -10.34 -25.82
N ALA A 89 11.13 -9.16 -26.07
CA ALA A 89 11.53 -7.95 -25.36
C ALA A 89 10.35 -6.98 -25.17
N ALA A 90 10.39 -6.23 -24.07
CA ALA A 90 9.40 -5.21 -23.76
C ALA A 90 9.88 -3.84 -24.25
N ILE A 91 9.06 -3.16 -25.06
CA ILE A 91 9.26 -1.74 -25.37
C ILE A 91 8.55 -0.92 -24.31
N THR A 92 9.32 -0.18 -23.50
CA THR A 92 8.81 0.77 -22.51
C THR A 92 8.72 2.16 -23.15
N VAL A 93 7.52 2.73 -23.15
CA VAL A 93 7.24 4.09 -23.60
C VAL A 93 6.95 4.96 -22.37
N LYS A 94 7.68 6.06 -22.20
CA LYS A 94 7.37 7.11 -21.22
C LYS A 94 6.77 8.30 -21.95
N PHE A 95 5.64 8.81 -21.47
CA PHE A 95 4.96 9.99 -22.02
C PHE A 95 5.40 11.29 -21.34
N LYS A 96 5.08 12.45 -21.91
CA LYS A 96 5.38 13.75 -21.29
C LYS A 96 4.61 13.97 -19.98
N ASN A 97 3.38 13.44 -19.88
CA ASN A 97 2.52 13.48 -18.68
C ASN A 97 2.84 12.39 -17.63
N GLY A 98 4.12 12.05 -17.45
CA GLY A 98 4.62 11.06 -16.49
C GLY A 98 4.30 9.58 -16.79
N LYS A 99 3.09 9.28 -17.30
CA LYS A 99 2.58 7.92 -17.51
C LYS A 99 3.53 7.07 -18.36
N THR A 100 3.61 5.79 -18.02
CA THR A 100 4.51 4.80 -18.65
C THR A 100 3.73 3.56 -19.05
N THR A 101 4.03 3.00 -20.24
CA THR A 101 3.38 1.79 -20.77
C THR A 101 4.44 0.83 -21.33
N LYS A 102 4.25 -0.48 -21.11
CA LYS A 102 5.11 -1.54 -21.64
C LYS A 102 4.35 -2.33 -22.72
N TYR A 103 5.03 -2.66 -23.82
CA TYR A 103 4.49 -3.50 -24.90
C TYR A 103 5.39 -4.73 -25.08
N LYS A 104 4.87 -5.95 -24.87
CA LYS A 104 5.63 -7.19 -25.04
C LYS A 104 5.59 -7.62 -26.51
N TYR A 105 6.76 -7.86 -27.09
CA TYR A 105 6.90 -8.30 -28.48
C TYR A 105 7.77 -9.55 -28.56
N ASP A 106 7.30 -10.52 -29.35
CA ASP A 106 8.02 -11.76 -29.63
C ASP A 106 8.52 -11.74 -31.08
N VAL A 107 9.82 -11.96 -31.28
CA VAL A 107 10.50 -11.80 -32.58
C VAL A 107 10.82 -13.14 -33.20
N GLY A 108 10.47 -13.30 -34.47
CA GLY A 108 10.84 -14.47 -35.28
C GLY A 108 10.04 -15.74 -35.02
N LYS A 109 8.93 -15.66 -34.25
CA LYS A 109 7.96 -16.76 -34.05
C LYS A 109 6.85 -16.68 -35.10
N TYR A 110 6.59 -17.77 -35.82
CA TYR A 110 5.53 -17.91 -36.83
C TYR A 110 4.60 -19.06 -36.46
N SER A 111 3.35 -19.01 -36.92
CA SER A 111 2.38 -20.11 -36.80
C SER A 111 1.77 -20.41 -38.17
N LEU A 112 1.65 -21.69 -38.51
CA LEU A 112 1.08 -22.19 -39.78
C LEU A 112 0.18 -23.39 -39.52
N LYS A 113 -0.96 -23.49 -40.22
CA LYS A 113 -1.73 -24.75 -40.25
C LYS A 113 -1.02 -25.79 -41.13
N LYS A 114 -1.12 -27.08 -40.78
CA LYS A 114 -0.60 -28.23 -41.55
C LYS A 114 -0.98 -28.10 -43.03
N GLY A 115 -0.04 -28.36 -43.95
CA GLY A 115 -0.23 -28.25 -45.39
C GLY A 115 -0.14 -26.83 -45.97
N LYS A 116 -0.15 -25.77 -45.15
CA LYS A 116 0.05 -24.39 -45.63
C LYS A 116 1.54 -23.99 -45.60
N GLY A 117 1.87 -22.89 -46.26
CA GLY A 117 3.23 -22.36 -46.28
C GLY A 117 3.25 -20.83 -46.39
N THR A 118 4.39 -20.23 -46.04
CA THR A 118 4.58 -18.78 -46.09
C THR A 118 5.96 -18.42 -46.65
N THR A 119 6.13 -17.17 -47.07
CA THR A 119 7.40 -16.65 -47.60
C THR A 119 7.97 -15.59 -46.66
N VAL A 120 9.15 -15.85 -46.11
CA VAL A 120 9.90 -14.89 -45.30
C VAL A 120 10.86 -14.11 -46.18
N SER A 121 10.91 -12.79 -45.98
CA SER A 121 11.88 -11.89 -46.60
C SER A 121 12.97 -11.51 -45.60
N THR A 122 14.22 -11.41 -46.07
CA THR A 122 15.38 -11.00 -45.29
C THR A 122 15.95 -9.69 -45.84
N LYS A 123 16.57 -8.88 -44.99
CA LYS A 123 17.29 -7.68 -45.45
C LYS A 123 18.56 -8.06 -46.22
N ASP A 124 19.33 -8.98 -45.63
CA ASP A 124 20.63 -9.39 -46.14
C ASP A 124 20.49 -10.56 -47.14
N THR A 125 21.44 -10.65 -48.07
CA THR A 125 21.46 -11.68 -49.13
C THR A 125 21.77 -13.07 -48.55
N ILE A 126 20.88 -14.03 -48.80
CA ILE A 126 20.91 -15.39 -48.25
C ILE A 126 22.01 -16.23 -48.93
N LYS A 127 22.93 -16.79 -48.13
CA LYS A 127 23.84 -17.87 -48.55
C LYS A 127 23.11 -19.21 -48.52
N SER A 128 22.51 -19.58 -47.38
CA SER A 128 21.76 -20.84 -47.21
C SER A 128 20.62 -20.73 -46.20
N VAL A 129 19.67 -21.66 -46.25
CA VAL A 129 18.57 -21.83 -45.28
C VAL A 129 18.46 -23.30 -44.93
N LYS A 130 18.45 -23.66 -43.65
CA LYS A 130 18.27 -25.03 -43.17
C LYS A 130 17.18 -25.09 -42.09
N SER A 131 16.32 -26.09 -42.15
CA SER A 131 15.42 -26.47 -41.05
C SER A 131 16.10 -27.54 -40.21
N ASN A 132 16.00 -27.46 -38.88
CA ASN A 132 16.40 -28.59 -38.02
C ASN A 132 15.37 -29.73 -38.01
N GLN A 133 14.15 -29.49 -38.49
CA GLN A 133 13.03 -30.43 -38.46
C GLN A 133 12.27 -30.39 -39.80
N THR A 134 12.90 -30.92 -40.85
CA THR A 134 12.36 -30.94 -42.23
C THR A 134 11.05 -31.74 -42.36
N LYS A 135 10.81 -32.71 -41.47
CA LYS A 135 9.55 -33.46 -41.34
C LYS A 135 8.40 -32.62 -40.76
N ILE A 136 8.69 -31.59 -39.96
CA ILE A 136 7.71 -30.66 -39.40
C ILE A 136 7.52 -29.46 -40.33
N ALA A 137 8.60 -28.76 -40.68
CA ALA A 137 8.59 -27.69 -41.68
C ALA A 137 9.81 -27.76 -42.60
N SER A 138 9.56 -27.96 -43.90
CA SER A 138 10.57 -27.94 -44.95
C SER A 138 10.78 -26.52 -45.49
N VAL A 139 12.01 -26.20 -45.91
CA VAL A 139 12.38 -24.85 -46.37
C VAL A 139 13.10 -24.87 -47.71
N LYS A 140 12.81 -23.87 -48.55
CA LYS A 140 13.47 -23.64 -49.85
C LYS A 140 13.83 -22.17 -49.98
N LYS A 141 15.10 -21.85 -50.27
CA LYS A 141 15.49 -20.50 -50.72
C LYS A 141 14.84 -20.27 -52.08
N ILE A 142 14.13 -19.14 -52.26
CA ILE A 142 13.42 -18.83 -53.51
C ILE A 142 13.95 -17.59 -54.24
N SER A 143 14.73 -16.73 -53.57
CA SER A 143 15.47 -15.64 -54.23
C SER A 143 16.73 -15.27 -53.45
N SER A 144 17.43 -14.22 -53.90
CA SER A 144 18.57 -13.63 -53.19
C SER A 144 18.24 -13.21 -51.74
N ARG A 145 17.00 -12.82 -51.45
CA ARG A 145 16.55 -12.28 -50.15
C ARG A 145 15.21 -12.87 -49.63
N ARG A 146 14.74 -13.99 -50.19
CA ARG A 146 13.47 -14.64 -49.76
C ARG A 146 13.61 -16.16 -49.67
N PHE A 147 12.90 -16.75 -48.72
CA PHE A 147 12.76 -18.21 -48.58
C PHE A 147 11.31 -18.59 -48.24
N LYS A 148 10.86 -19.73 -48.76
CA LYS A 148 9.55 -20.32 -48.47
C LYS A 148 9.69 -21.39 -47.39
N VAL A 149 8.74 -21.42 -46.47
CA VAL A 149 8.57 -22.45 -45.44
C VAL A 149 7.24 -23.14 -45.66
N THR A 150 7.22 -24.47 -45.71
CA THR A 150 6.01 -25.28 -45.90
C THR A 150 5.83 -26.22 -44.71
N ALA A 151 4.66 -26.16 -44.08
CA ALA A 151 4.29 -26.94 -42.90
C ALA A 151 3.80 -28.34 -43.31
N LYS A 152 4.42 -29.40 -42.76
CA LYS A 152 4.17 -30.80 -43.12
C LYS A 152 3.51 -31.62 -41.99
N LYS A 153 4.07 -31.58 -40.78
CA LYS A 153 3.53 -32.23 -39.56
C LYS A 153 3.40 -31.19 -38.45
N ALA A 154 2.46 -31.38 -37.52
CA ALA A 154 2.34 -30.54 -36.32
C ALA A 154 3.62 -30.61 -35.46
N GLY A 155 3.89 -29.55 -34.69
CA GLY A 155 5.09 -29.39 -33.86
C GLY A 155 5.91 -28.14 -34.23
N ALA A 156 7.10 -28.01 -33.66
CA ALA A 156 7.98 -26.84 -33.84
C ALA A 156 9.20 -27.11 -34.74
N ALA A 157 9.59 -26.13 -35.55
CA ALA A 157 10.79 -26.18 -36.40
C ALA A 157 11.60 -24.88 -36.33
N LYS A 158 12.92 -25.03 -36.14
CA LYS A 158 13.91 -23.94 -36.10
C LYS A 158 14.60 -23.82 -37.47
N ILE A 159 14.40 -22.68 -38.11
CA ILE A 159 14.95 -22.35 -39.42
C ILE A 159 16.15 -21.41 -39.25
N THR A 160 17.34 -21.92 -39.55
CA THR A 160 18.58 -21.15 -39.56
C THR A 160 18.84 -20.62 -40.96
N VAL A 161 18.87 -19.30 -41.11
CA VAL A 161 19.30 -18.60 -42.33
C VAL A 161 20.74 -18.15 -42.13
N THR A 162 21.63 -18.51 -43.06
CA THR A 162 23.01 -17.98 -43.11
C THR A 162 23.10 -17.00 -44.28
N PHE A 163 23.63 -15.80 -44.05
CA PHE A 163 23.78 -14.76 -45.05
C PHE A 163 25.16 -14.79 -45.72
N LYS A 164 25.32 -14.13 -46.87
CA LYS A 164 26.63 -13.99 -47.55
C LYS A 164 27.69 -13.32 -46.65
N ASN A 165 27.29 -12.39 -45.78
CA ASN A 165 28.17 -11.71 -44.82
C ASN A 165 28.51 -12.55 -43.56
N ARG A 166 28.47 -13.88 -43.66
CA ARG A 166 28.71 -14.89 -42.59
C ARG A 166 27.76 -14.85 -41.38
N LYS A 167 26.92 -13.82 -41.21
CA LYS A 167 25.95 -13.74 -40.10
C LYS A 167 24.84 -14.79 -40.25
N LYS A 168 24.27 -15.21 -39.11
CA LYS A 168 23.16 -16.17 -39.03
C LYS A 168 21.95 -15.51 -38.36
N ALA A 169 20.74 -15.79 -38.86
CA ALA A 169 19.47 -15.46 -38.22
C ALA A 169 18.68 -16.76 -37.97
N ILE A 170 17.85 -16.76 -36.93
CA ILE A 170 17.06 -17.91 -36.52
C ILE A 170 15.59 -17.52 -36.46
N TYR A 171 14.73 -18.32 -37.07
CA TYR A 171 13.28 -18.17 -37.09
C TYR A 171 12.61 -19.46 -36.61
N TYR A 172 11.56 -19.37 -35.80
CA TYR A 172 10.86 -20.51 -35.23
C TYR A 172 9.44 -20.59 -35.79
N PHE A 173 9.04 -21.78 -36.22
CA PHE A 173 7.73 -22.05 -36.82
C PHE A 173 7.00 -23.10 -36.01
N LYS A 174 5.83 -22.76 -35.45
CA LYS A 174 4.87 -23.73 -34.91
C LYS A 174 3.92 -24.16 -36.02
N VAL A 175 3.72 -25.46 -36.18
CA VAL A 175 2.73 -26.04 -37.09
C VAL A 175 1.56 -26.60 -36.27
N THR A 176 0.34 -26.21 -36.63
CA THR A 176 -0.89 -26.59 -35.94
C THR A 176 -1.83 -27.42 -36.83
N GLY A 177 -2.57 -28.33 -36.21
CA GLY A 177 -3.53 -29.22 -36.87
C GLY A 177 -3.53 -30.60 -36.22
N SER A 178 -4.72 -31.13 -35.94
CA SER A 178 -4.91 -32.38 -35.21
C SER A 178 -4.35 -33.59 -35.95
N SER A 179 -3.88 -34.57 -35.18
CA SER A 179 -3.70 -35.96 -35.64
C SER A 179 -5.07 -36.62 -35.75
N GLY A 180 -5.75 -36.43 -36.88
CA GLY A 180 -6.98 -37.14 -37.18
C GLY A 180 -6.69 -38.64 -37.33
N SER A 181 -7.35 -39.46 -36.50
CA SER A 181 -7.61 -40.86 -36.86
C SER A 181 -8.56 -40.87 -38.06
N GLY A 182 -8.32 -41.75 -39.02
CA GLY A 182 -9.13 -41.89 -40.23
C GLY A 182 -9.81 -43.24 -40.25
N ASN A 183 -10.99 -43.34 -39.63
CA ASN A 183 -11.86 -44.51 -39.81
C ASN A 183 -12.38 -44.52 -41.25
N ASN A 184 -12.30 -45.68 -41.91
CA ASN A 184 -13.02 -45.97 -43.14
C ASN A 184 -13.36 -47.46 -43.14
N ASN A 185 -14.62 -47.79 -42.81
CA ASN A 185 -15.16 -49.11 -43.12
C ASN A 185 -15.45 -49.16 -44.62
N ASN A 186 -15.08 -50.27 -45.28
CA ASN A 186 -15.91 -50.81 -46.35
C ASN A 186 -15.65 -52.30 -46.51
N ASN A 187 -16.71 -53.09 -46.67
CA ASN A 187 -16.58 -54.53 -46.92
C ASN A 187 -16.14 -54.78 -48.37
N ASN A 188 -15.25 -55.76 -48.58
CA ASN A 188 -15.62 -56.93 -49.39
C ASN A 188 -14.72 -58.15 -49.11
N SER A 189 -15.19 -59.31 -49.56
CA SER A 189 -14.49 -60.60 -49.69
C SER A 189 -13.15 -60.47 -50.49
N ASN A 190 -12.18 -61.40 -50.47
CA ASN A 190 -12.32 -62.86 -50.36
C ASN A 190 -10.99 -63.60 -50.03
N ASN A 191 -11.12 -64.85 -49.57
CA ASN A 191 -10.23 -66.02 -49.73
C ASN A 191 -8.72 -66.01 -49.34
N ASN A 192 -8.45 -66.82 -48.30
CA ASN A 192 -7.52 -67.98 -48.26
C ASN A 192 -5.98 -67.89 -48.16
N ASN A 193 -5.49 -68.87 -47.38
CA ASN A 193 -4.25 -69.65 -47.49
C ASN A 193 -2.89 -69.14 -46.95
N ASN A 194 -2.70 -69.47 -45.66
CA ASN A 194 -1.76 -70.50 -45.17
C ASN A 194 -0.27 -70.19 -44.86
N ASN A 195 0.23 -70.97 -43.89
CA ASN A 195 1.64 -71.31 -43.57
C ASN A 195 2.63 -70.23 -43.06
N ASN A 196 2.78 -70.23 -41.73
CA ASN A 196 3.98 -70.77 -41.05
C ASN A 196 5.39 -70.37 -41.54
N SER A 197 6.11 -69.56 -40.74
CA SER A 197 7.40 -70.00 -40.14
C SER A 197 7.91 -69.00 -39.07
N ASN A 198 8.78 -69.48 -38.19
CA ASN A 198 9.51 -68.68 -37.20
C ASN A 198 10.49 -67.70 -37.86
N ASN A 199 10.72 -66.53 -37.23
CA ASN A 199 12.03 -66.32 -36.61
C ASN A 199 12.09 -65.20 -35.57
N ASN A 200 13.10 -65.32 -34.70
CA ASN A 200 13.35 -64.45 -33.55
C ASN A 200 13.64 -62.99 -33.95
N ASN A 201 13.24 -62.05 -33.09
CA ASN A 201 14.21 -61.36 -32.23
C ASN A 201 13.54 -60.59 -31.08
N ASN A 202 14.25 -60.49 -29.96
CA ASN A 202 13.91 -59.55 -28.90
C ASN A 202 14.06 -58.11 -29.41
N ASP A 203 13.17 -57.20 -29.02
CA ASP A 203 13.62 -56.09 -28.17
C ASP A 203 12.51 -55.36 -27.39
N ASN A 204 12.54 -55.61 -26.08
CA ASN A 204 12.28 -54.70 -24.97
C ASN A 204 11.48 -53.39 -25.17
N ASN A 205 10.30 -53.37 -24.53
CA ASN A 205 9.83 -52.32 -23.62
C ASN A 205 9.70 -50.87 -24.17
N THR A 206 8.52 -50.56 -24.71
CA THR A 206 8.07 -49.19 -25.04
C THR A 206 7.67 -48.37 -23.80
N ASN A 207 8.64 -47.95 -22.99
CA ASN A 207 8.38 -47.02 -21.88
C ASN A 207 8.10 -45.59 -22.40
N SER A 208 7.06 -44.92 -21.88
CA SER A 208 6.51 -43.71 -22.50
C SER A 208 7.19 -42.40 -22.06
N GLU A 209 7.73 -41.63 -23.01
CA GLU A 209 8.33 -40.31 -22.79
C GLU A 209 7.29 -39.23 -22.39
N LYS A 210 6.95 -39.12 -21.10
CA LYS A 210 5.99 -38.10 -20.62
C LYS A 210 6.47 -37.40 -19.34
N ILE A 211 6.47 -36.07 -19.37
CA ILE A 211 6.69 -35.22 -18.18
C ILE A 211 5.47 -35.30 -17.26
N SER A 212 5.70 -35.42 -15.95
CA SER A 212 4.66 -35.49 -14.93
C SER A 212 5.03 -34.78 -13.63
N LEU A 213 4.04 -34.52 -12.78
CA LEU A 213 4.24 -34.21 -11.37
C LEU A 213 4.10 -35.49 -10.54
N SER A 214 4.79 -35.53 -9.39
CA SER A 214 4.63 -36.60 -8.39
C SER A 214 3.19 -36.77 -7.89
N LYS A 215 2.37 -35.70 -7.93
CA LYS A 215 0.92 -35.71 -7.65
C LYS A 215 0.21 -34.67 -8.54
N THR A 216 -1.01 -34.99 -9.00
CA THR A 216 -1.90 -34.09 -9.76
C THR A 216 -3.03 -33.50 -8.92
N SER A 217 -3.27 -34.03 -7.73
CA SER A 217 -4.13 -33.44 -6.70
C SER A 217 -3.61 -33.76 -5.31
N LEU A 218 -3.87 -32.86 -4.36
CA LEU A 218 -3.55 -33.01 -2.95
C LEU A 218 -4.71 -32.46 -2.11
N THR A 219 -4.99 -33.11 -0.99
CA THR A 219 -5.65 -32.47 0.14
C THR A 219 -4.61 -32.30 1.25
N MET A 220 -4.55 -31.12 1.83
CA MET A 220 -3.65 -30.72 2.93
C MET A 220 -4.47 -30.00 4.00
N ASN A 221 -4.01 -29.97 5.24
CA ASN A 221 -4.54 -29.10 6.28
C ASN A 221 -3.76 -27.78 6.30
N GLU A 222 -4.39 -26.71 6.75
CA GLU A 222 -3.74 -25.40 6.91
C GLU A 222 -2.51 -25.49 7.82
N GLY A 223 -1.36 -24.99 7.35
CA GLY A 223 -0.06 -25.12 8.02
C GLY A 223 0.83 -26.24 7.47
N ASP A 224 0.26 -27.28 6.84
CA ASP A 224 1.02 -28.41 6.29
C ASP A 224 2.06 -27.96 5.24
N THR A 225 3.15 -28.72 5.15
CA THR A 225 4.18 -28.58 4.10
C THR A 225 4.41 -29.91 3.40
N THR A 226 4.57 -29.88 2.07
CA THR A 226 4.87 -31.07 1.26
C THR A 226 5.66 -30.68 0.01
N THR A 227 6.27 -31.63 -0.69
CA THR A 227 7.08 -31.36 -1.89
C THR A 227 6.47 -32.02 -3.11
N LEU A 228 6.22 -31.23 -4.16
CA LEU A 228 5.94 -31.72 -5.50
C LEU A 228 7.24 -31.81 -6.28
N THR A 229 7.41 -32.90 -7.04
CA THR A 229 8.60 -33.13 -7.87
C THR A 229 8.17 -33.29 -9.33
N VAL A 230 8.87 -32.63 -10.25
CA VAL A 230 8.73 -32.86 -11.69
C VAL A 230 9.55 -34.08 -12.09
N SER A 231 8.92 -35.07 -12.73
CA SER A 231 9.62 -36.13 -13.45
C SER A 231 9.80 -35.72 -14.92
N ILE A 232 11.04 -35.79 -15.41
CA ILE A 232 11.43 -35.41 -16.78
C ILE A 232 12.18 -36.58 -17.42
N PRO A 233 11.89 -36.96 -18.69
CA PRO A 233 12.65 -37.99 -19.38
C PRO A 233 14.16 -37.68 -19.42
N PRO A 234 15.06 -38.66 -19.20
CA PRO A 234 16.51 -38.43 -19.12
C PRO A 234 17.11 -37.65 -20.30
N LEU A 235 16.53 -37.80 -21.49
CA LEU A 235 16.90 -37.08 -22.73
C LEU A 235 16.80 -35.54 -22.62
N TYR A 236 16.10 -35.01 -21.62
CA TYR A 236 15.87 -33.59 -21.40
C TYR A 236 16.24 -33.10 -19.98
N ASP A 237 16.68 -34.00 -19.10
CA ASP A 237 16.80 -33.71 -17.66
C ASP A 237 17.91 -32.69 -17.34
N ASP A 238 18.98 -32.66 -18.15
CA ASP A 238 20.12 -31.73 -18.08
C ASP A 238 19.84 -30.35 -18.72
N GLN A 239 18.70 -30.20 -19.39
CA GLN A 239 18.33 -29.00 -20.16
C GLN A 239 17.05 -28.32 -19.63
N ALA A 240 16.33 -28.99 -18.71
CA ALA A 240 15.01 -28.59 -18.26
C ALA A 240 15.03 -27.63 -17.06
N PHE A 241 14.80 -26.34 -17.33
CA PHE A 241 14.48 -25.38 -16.28
C PHE A 241 13.01 -25.53 -15.85
N VAL A 242 12.75 -25.50 -14.55
CA VAL A 242 11.41 -25.55 -13.96
C VAL A 242 11.18 -24.29 -13.14
N PHE A 243 10.05 -23.63 -13.36
CA PHE A 243 9.54 -22.58 -12.48
C PHE A 243 8.19 -22.99 -11.89
N TRP A 244 7.87 -22.47 -10.70
CA TRP A 244 6.64 -22.78 -10.00
C TRP A 244 5.81 -21.51 -9.76
N GLU A 245 4.50 -21.63 -9.93
CA GLU A 245 3.52 -20.58 -9.61
C GLU A 245 2.31 -21.16 -8.87
N SER A 246 1.61 -20.31 -8.11
CA SER A 246 0.33 -20.63 -7.47
C SER A 246 -0.75 -19.71 -8.01
N SER A 247 -1.92 -20.25 -8.34
CA SER A 247 -3.09 -19.46 -8.74
C SER A 247 -3.69 -18.66 -7.58
N ASN A 248 -3.43 -19.05 -6.32
CA ASN A 248 -3.86 -18.30 -5.14
C ASN A 248 -2.92 -18.52 -3.94
N THR A 249 -2.10 -17.52 -3.65
CA THR A 249 -1.13 -17.51 -2.53
C THR A 249 -1.73 -17.24 -1.15
N SER A 250 -3.03 -16.96 -1.03
CA SER A 250 -3.73 -16.98 0.26
C SER A 250 -4.13 -18.40 0.69
N VAL A 251 -4.20 -19.35 -0.26
CA VAL A 251 -4.58 -20.76 -0.01
C VAL A 251 -3.33 -21.64 0.03
N ALA A 252 -2.47 -21.57 -0.98
CA ALA A 252 -1.21 -22.33 -1.00
C ALA A 252 -0.09 -21.54 -1.68
N THR A 253 1.10 -21.55 -1.09
CA THR A 253 2.33 -21.00 -1.69
C THR A 253 3.25 -22.13 -2.13
N VAL A 254 4.10 -21.83 -3.11
CA VAL A 254 5.18 -22.70 -3.57
C VAL A 254 6.51 -21.95 -3.58
N SER A 255 7.57 -22.60 -3.15
CA SER A 255 8.95 -22.16 -3.29
C SER A 255 9.82 -23.26 -3.91
N SER A 256 10.88 -22.87 -4.62
CA SER A 256 11.84 -23.77 -5.28
C SER A 256 13.20 -23.11 -5.32
N SER A 257 14.29 -23.88 -5.19
CA SER A 257 15.62 -23.32 -5.43
C SER A 257 15.83 -23.01 -6.92
N LEU A 258 16.65 -22.01 -7.21
CA LEU A 258 17.13 -21.69 -8.55
C LEU A 258 18.66 -21.90 -8.69
N THR A 259 19.28 -22.61 -7.75
CA THR A 259 20.72 -22.92 -7.73
C THR A 259 21.16 -23.79 -8.90
N ASP A 260 20.34 -24.77 -9.26
CA ASP A 260 20.66 -25.82 -10.22
C ASP A 260 19.40 -26.50 -10.75
N LEU A 261 19.55 -27.29 -11.82
CA LEU A 261 18.43 -27.93 -12.52
C LEU A 261 17.82 -29.13 -11.79
N LYS A 262 18.44 -29.66 -10.72
CA LYS A 262 17.85 -30.75 -9.92
C LYS A 262 16.93 -30.17 -8.85
N GLU A 263 17.36 -29.13 -8.16
CA GLU A 263 16.55 -28.49 -7.11
C GLU A 263 15.39 -27.64 -7.68
N MET A 264 15.53 -27.08 -8.90
CA MET A 264 14.39 -26.44 -9.61
C MET A 264 13.19 -27.39 -9.81
N LYS A 265 13.45 -28.69 -9.98
CA LYS A 265 12.40 -29.71 -10.19
C LYS A 265 11.61 -30.01 -8.91
N LYS A 266 11.96 -29.44 -7.76
CA LYS A 266 11.25 -29.57 -6.49
C LYS A 266 10.53 -28.27 -6.14
N GLY A 267 9.22 -28.34 -5.96
CA GLY A 267 8.38 -27.27 -5.44
C GLY A 267 7.90 -27.61 -4.04
N THR A 268 8.44 -26.92 -3.03
CA THR A 268 7.97 -27.02 -1.64
C THR A 268 6.68 -26.22 -1.52
N ILE A 269 5.57 -26.92 -1.28
CA ILE A 269 4.22 -26.38 -1.14
C ILE A 269 3.92 -26.19 0.34
N LYS A 270 3.42 -25.00 0.73
CA LYS A 270 2.87 -24.75 2.05
C LYS A 270 1.39 -24.41 1.95
N ALA A 271 0.56 -25.06 2.76
CA ALA A 271 -0.83 -24.70 2.96
C ALA A 271 -0.93 -23.46 3.86
N VAL A 272 -1.67 -22.44 3.41
CA VAL A 272 -1.72 -21.09 4.01
C VAL A 272 -3.10 -20.75 4.57
N GLY A 273 -4.18 -21.25 3.96
CA GLY A 273 -5.56 -21.02 4.38
C GLY A 273 -6.54 -21.86 3.59
N GLY A 274 -7.75 -22.04 4.12
CA GLY A 274 -8.79 -22.89 3.52
C GLY A 274 -9.16 -22.51 2.08
N GLY A 275 -9.40 -23.53 1.24
CA GLY A 275 -9.90 -23.33 -0.12
C GLY A 275 -9.26 -24.24 -1.16
N THR A 276 -9.15 -23.77 -2.40
CA THR A 276 -8.48 -24.49 -3.50
C THR A 276 -7.53 -23.56 -4.26
N ALA A 277 -6.33 -24.05 -4.57
CA ALA A 277 -5.35 -23.40 -5.43
C ALA A 277 -4.77 -24.39 -6.44
N THR A 278 -4.42 -23.90 -7.62
CA THR A 278 -3.67 -24.67 -8.61
C THR A 278 -2.20 -24.28 -8.50
N ILE A 279 -1.34 -25.24 -8.18
CA ILE A 279 0.11 -25.10 -8.32
C ILE A 279 0.49 -25.55 -9.72
N THR A 280 1.21 -24.73 -10.47
CA THR A 280 1.69 -25.05 -11.81
C THR A 280 3.22 -25.09 -11.81
N ALA A 281 3.79 -26.18 -12.32
CA ALA A 281 5.19 -26.23 -12.74
C ALA A 281 5.27 -25.95 -14.24
N VAL A 282 6.08 -24.96 -14.61
CA VAL A 282 6.36 -24.53 -15.98
C VAL A 282 7.71 -25.09 -16.39
N CYS A 283 7.68 -26.21 -17.11
CA CYS A 283 8.86 -26.92 -17.59
C CYS A 283 9.30 -26.33 -18.93
N MET A 284 10.32 -25.48 -18.91
CA MET A 284 10.86 -24.82 -20.12
C MET A 284 11.80 -25.76 -20.88
N LEU A 285 11.24 -26.66 -21.69
CA LEU A 285 12.03 -27.42 -22.66
C LEU A 285 12.33 -26.59 -23.92
N HIS A 286 13.37 -26.96 -24.65
CA HIS A 286 13.83 -26.27 -25.87
C HIS A 286 12.85 -26.32 -27.07
N THR A 287 11.66 -26.89 -26.88
CA THR A 287 10.62 -27.13 -27.89
C THR A 287 9.38 -26.27 -27.67
N GLU A 288 8.67 -26.48 -26.56
CA GLU A 288 7.58 -25.63 -26.03
C GLU A 288 7.58 -25.68 -24.49
N ASP A 289 7.04 -24.64 -23.84
CA ASP A 289 6.84 -24.63 -22.39
C ASP A 289 5.74 -25.63 -22.02
N ILE A 290 6.06 -26.62 -21.18
CA ILE A 290 5.11 -27.65 -20.74
C ILE A 290 4.62 -27.29 -19.34
N LEU A 291 3.34 -26.93 -19.25
CA LEU A 291 2.66 -26.61 -18.01
C LEU A 291 1.99 -27.89 -17.48
N ILE A 292 2.41 -28.31 -16.29
CA ILE A 292 1.82 -29.41 -15.52
C ILE A 292 1.36 -28.84 -14.19
N SER A 293 0.21 -29.28 -13.68
CA SER A 293 -0.39 -28.69 -12.50
C SER A 293 -0.90 -29.72 -11.50
N CYS A 294 -0.94 -29.29 -10.24
CA CYS A 294 -1.50 -30.02 -9.12
C CYS A 294 -2.56 -29.15 -8.44
N THR A 295 -3.77 -29.69 -8.27
CA THR A 295 -4.84 -29.02 -7.53
C THR A 295 -4.65 -29.28 -6.03
N ILE A 296 -4.34 -28.23 -5.28
CA ILE A 296 -4.21 -28.26 -3.82
C ILE A 296 -5.56 -27.83 -3.23
N LYS A 297 -6.23 -28.74 -2.55
CA LYS A 297 -7.32 -28.43 -1.62
C LYS A 297 -6.73 -28.26 -0.23
N VAL A 298 -6.99 -27.12 0.42
CA VAL A 298 -6.60 -26.90 1.82
C VAL A 298 -7.85 -26.96 2.67
N ASN A 299 -7.86 -27.87 3.65
CA ASN A 299 -8.82 -27.87 4.73
C ASN A 299 -8.46 -26.71 5.67
N GLU A 300 -9.39 -25.76 5.84
CA GLU A 300 -9.24 -24.64 6.76
C GLU A 300 -9.05 -25.14 8.19
N SER A 301 -8.10 -24.55 8.93
CA SER A 301 -7.94 -24.87 10.35
C SER A 301 -9.19 -24.45 11.10
N LYS A 302 -9.77 -25.35 11.90
CA LYS A 302 -10.91 -25.04 12.79
C LYS A 302 -10.48 -24.79 14.24
N LYS A 303 -9.19 -24.51 14.47
CA LYS A 303 -8.64 -24.31 15.81
C LYS A 303 -9.27 -23.09 16.49
N SER A 304 -10.05 -23.32 17.55
CA SER A 304 -10.53 -22.26 18.43
C SER A 304 -9.38 -21.49 19.06
N ALA A 305 -9.56 -20.18 19.27
CA ALA A 305 -8.60 -19.39 20.02
C ALA A 305 -8.81 -19.57 21.54
N SER A 306 -7.71 -19.62 22.28
CA SER A 306 -7.68 -19.42 23.74
C SER A 306 -7.08 -18.07 24.15
N VAL A 307 -6.38 -17.41 23.21
CA VAL A 307 -5.76 -16.08 23.40
C VAL A 307 -6.07 -15.24 22.17
N TYR A 308 -6.55 -14.02 22.39
CA TYR A 308 -7.06 -13.11 21.36
C TYR A 308 -6.97 -11.65 21.82
N GLY A 309 -7.06 -10.70 20.90
CA GLY A 309 -7.25 -9.28 21.24
C GLY A 309 -6.89 -8.27 20.14
N PHE A 310 -7.33 -7.04 20.35
CA PHE A 310 -7.04 -5.87 19.54
C PHE A 310 -5.63 -5.32 19.78
N THR A 311 -5.07 -4.79 18.69
CA THR A 311 -3.76 -4.11 18.65
C THR A 311 -3.82 -2.66 19.15
N ILE A 312 -2.75 -2.27 19.83
CA ILE A 312 -2.49 -0.91 20.34
C ILE A 312 -1.00 -0.60 20.17
N THR A 313 -0.64 0.69 20.18
CA THR A 313 0.76 1.13 19.95
C THR A 313 1.55 1.31 21.25
N ALA A 314 0.89 1.69 22.34
CA ALA A 314 1.50 1.93 23.65
C ALA A 314 0.44 1.83 24.76
N TYR A 315 0.88 1.49 25.97
CA TYR A 315 0.08 1.43 27.19
C TYR A 315 1.00 1.56 28.42
N SER A 316 0.42 1.67 29.62
CA SER A 316 1.15 1.60 30.90
C SER A 316 0.66 0.42 31.73
N ASN A 317 1.38 0.10 32.81
CA ASN A 317 0.91 -0.88 33.81
C ASN A 317 -0.38 -0.45 34.54
N LYS A 318 -0.77 0.84 34.46
CA LYS A 318 -2.04 1.37 35.00
C LYS A 318 -3.19 1.38 33.98
N SER A 319 -2.97 0.96 32.73
CA SER A 319 -3.98 1.01 31.68
C SER A 319 -4.99 -0.14 31.81
N THR A 320 -6.26 0.18 32.08
CA THR A 320 -7.36 -0.78 32.28
C THR A 320 -8.23 -1.01 31.03
N PHE A 321 -8.07 -0.18 30.01
CA PHE A 321 -8.75 -0.25 28.71
C PHE A 321 -7.78 0.08 27.57
N LYS A 322 -8.13 -0.32 26.33
CA LYS A 322 -7.28 -0.13 25.15
C LYS A 322 -7.67 1.14 24.38
N VAL A 323 -6.68 2.00 24.07
CA VAL A 323 -6.83 3.14 23.14
C VAL A 323 -5.76 3.08 22.05
N LYS A 324 -6.18 3.18 20.79
CA LYS A 324 -5.30 3.32 19.62
C LYS A 324 -5.54 4.68 18.95
N GLU A 325 -4.50 5.49 18.91
CA GLU A 325 -4.47 6.76 18.18
C GLU A 325 -4.31 6.47 16.68
N CYS A 326 -5.26 6.94 15.87
CA CYS A 326 -5.39 6.63 14.44
C CYS A 326 -5.17 7.88 13.59
N HIS A 327 -4.31 7.78 12.58
CA HIS A 327 -4.07 8.85 11.59
C HIS A 327 -5.21 8.91 10.55
N SER A 328 -6.43 9.19 11.00
CA SER A 328 -7.65 8.85 10.24
C SER A 328 -8.06 9.87 9.16
N ARG A 329 -7.62 11.12 9.27
CA ARG A 329 -8.07 12.25 8.41
C ARG A 329 -7.80 11.97 6.92
N ASN A 330 -8.85 11.90 6.10
CA ASN A 330 -8.74 11.79 4.65
C ASN A 330 -8.77 13.17 3.96
N THR A 331 -8.24 13.23 2.74
CA THR A 331 -8.18 14.49 1.95
C THR A 331 -9.54 14.97 1.41
N ASP A 332 -10.61 14.19 1.62
CA ASP A 332 -12.00 14.50 1.25
C ASP A 332 -12.87 14.85 2.48
N GLY A 333 -12.26 14.98 3.66
CA GLY A 333 -12.97 15.32 4.91
C GLY A 333 -13.62 14.12 5.61
N THR A 334 -13.56 12.92 5.03
CA THR A 334 -13.94 11.68 5.73
C THR A 334 -12.84 11.26 6.71
N ASN A 335 -13.13 10.25 7.54
CA ASN A 335 -12.12 9.62 8.40
C ASN A 335 -12.08 8.11 8.12
N THR A 336 -10.89 7.52 8.04
CA THR A 336 -10.69 6.06 7.96
C THR A 336 -9.85 5.59 9.15
N TYR A 337 -10.47 4.80 10.03
CA TYR A 337 -9.82 4.17 11.18
C TYR A 337 -9.43 2.72 10.83
N ASP A 338 -8.39 2.18 11.48
CA ASP A 338 -8.01 0.78 11.32
C ASP A 338 -7.57 0.14 12.63
N VAL A 339 -7.79 -1.16 12.80
CA VAL A 339 -7.21 -1.96 13.91
C VAL A 339 -7.16 -3.44 13.53
N ASP A 340 -6.06 -4.13 13.89
CA ASP A 340 -5.98 -5.59 13.78
C ASP A 340 -6.48 -6.24 15.08
N PHE A 341 -7.30 -7.27 14.94
CA PHE A 341 -7.65 -8.24 15.98
C PHE A 341 -6.92 -9.56 15.69
N PHE A 342 -6.04 -9.98 16.58
CA PHE A 342 -5.24 -11.20 16.44
C PHE A 342 -5.69 -12.29 17.40
N CYS A 343 -5.37 -13.55 17.08
CA CYS A 343 -5.61 -14.70 17.95
C CYS A 343 -4.59 -15.83 17.74
N ASN A 344 -4.58 -16.79 18.68
CA ASN A 344 -3.79 -18.02 18.61
C ASN A 344 -4.57 -19.22 18.00
N GLY A 345 -5.81 -18.98 17.53
CA GLY A 345 -6.66 -19.93 16.84
C GLY A 345 -6.45 -19.90 15.32
N SER A 346 -7.54 -19.95 14.55
CA SER A 346 -7.55 -19.88 13.09
C SER A 346 -8.44 -18.76 12.55
N GLU A 347 -8.28 -18.41 11.26
CA GLU A 347 -9.14 -17.40 10.64
C GLU A 347 -10.59 -17.91 10.51
N TYR A 348 -10.81 -19.22 10.32
CA TYR A 348 -12.13 -19.86 10.41
C TYR A 348 -12.83 -19.55 11.74
N TRP A 349 -12.11 -19.67 12.86
CA TRP A 349 -12.71 -19.41 14.16
C TRP A 349 -13.19 -17.96 14.25
N ILE A 350 -12.38 -16.99 13.82
CA ILE A 350 -12.79 -15.57 13.77
C ILE A 350 -14.00 -15.40 12.83
N ASN A 351 -13.94 -15.96 11.61
CA ASN A 351 -15.01 -15.84 10.59
C ASN A 351 -16.38 -16.35 11.05
N ASN A 352 -16.41 -17.40 11.87
CA ASN A 352 -17.65 -18.12 12.23
C ASN A 352 -18.09 -17.92 13.69
N ASN A 353 -17.22 -17.42 14.57
CA ASN A 353 -17.50 -17.31 16.02
C ASN A 353 -17.32 -15.89 16.56
N VAL A 354 -16.72 -14.95 15.80
CA VAL A 354 -16.45 -13.59 16.27
C VAL A 354 -17.24 -12.56 15.47
N THR A 355 -18.16 -11.87 16.14
CA THR A 355 -18.78 -10.65 15.62
C THR A 355 -17.91 -9.44 15.99
N PHE A 356 -17.99 -8.40 15.16
CA PHE A 356 -17.31 -7.13 15.38
C PHE A 356 -18.35 -6.03 15.27
N GLU A 357 -18.52 -5.28 16.35
CA GLU A 357 -19.41 -4.12 16.45
C GLU A 357 -18.58 -2.84 16.48
N VAL A 358 -19.14 -1.76 15.95
CA VAL A 358 -18.51 -0.44 15.89
C VAL A 358 -19.55 0.60 16.30
N GLU A 359 -19.21 1.39 17.30
CA GLU A 359 -20.02 2.45 17.88
C GLU A 359 -19.29 3.79 17.67
N ASP A 360 -19.99 4.84 17.23
CA ASP A 360 -19.45 6.20 17.27
C ASP A 360 -19.59 6.72 18.70
N VAL A 361 -18.45 6.95 19.33
CA VAL A 361 -18.35 7.42 20.73
C VAL A 361 -17.66 8.78 20.79
N THR A 362 -17.83 9.59 19.74
CA THR A 362 -17.33 10.96 19.72
C THR A 362 -17.94 11.76 20.87
N PRO A 363 -17.13 12.40 21.75
CA PRO A 363 -17.64 13.15 22.90
C PRO A 363 -18.71 14.19 22.52
N LYS A 364 -19.70 14.36 23.40
CA LYS A 364 -20.89 15.18 23.13
C LYS A 364 -20.56 16.62 22.71
N ALA A 365 -19.51 17.21 23.29
CA ALA A 365 -19.06 18.56 22.94
C ALA A 365 -18.68 18.67 21.45
N TYR A 366 -17.84 17.76 20.94
CA TYR A 366 -17.50 17.68 19.52
C TYR A 366 -18.75 17.39 18.66
N ALA A 367 -19.56 16.40 19.06
CA ALA A 367 -20.74 16.00 18.30
C ALA A 367 -21.77 17.15 18.15
N LYS A 368 -21.96 17.95 19.20
CA LYS A 368 -22.76 19.18 19.18
C LYS A 368 -22.17 20.22 18.23
N MET A 369 -20.87 20.51 18.31
CA MET A 369 -20.21 21.46 17.40
C MET A 369 -20.36 21.04 15.92
N TYR A 370 -20.21 19.74 15.60
CA TYR A 370 -20.48 19.22 14.25
C TYR A 370 -21.93 19.42 13.81
N LEU A 371 -22.88 19.09 14.68
CA LEU A 371 -24.32 19.21 14.40
C LEU A 371 -24.76 20.67 14.23
N ASP A 372 -24.18 21.59 15.01
CA ASP A 372 -24.51 23.01 14.95
C ASP A 372 -23.90 23.68 13.70
N MET A 373 -22.69 23.28 13.30
CA MET A 373 -22.09 23.65 12.00
C MET A 373 -22.74 22.95 10.78
N GLY A 374 -23.86 22.24 10.96
CA GLY A 374 -24.61 21.59 9.88
C GLY A 374 -23.90 20.39 9.23
N ILE A 375 -22.81 19.89 9.83
CA ILE A 375 -22.03 18.76 9.29
C ILE A 375 -22.80 17.47 9.54
N LYS A 376 -23.20 16.81 8.44
CA LYS A 376 -24.05 15.63 8.48
C LYS A 376 -23.29 14.42 9.04
N TYR A 377 -23.88 13.79 10.04
CA TYR A 377 -23.45 12.48 10.54
C TYR A 377 -23.52 11.42 9.43
N GLN A 378 -22.56 10.50 9.44
CA GLN A 378 -22.52 9.31 8.59
C GLN A 378 -22.11 8.12 9.46
N ALA A 379 -22.98 7.11 9.53
CA ALA A 379 -22.76 5.91 10.32
C ALA A 379 -21.47 5.17 9.92
N PRO A 380 -20.70 4.61 10.88
CA PRO A 380 -19.47 3.87 10.60
C PRO A 380 -19.65 2.67 9.66
N SER A 381 -18.79 2.59 8.64
CA SER A 381 -18.79 1.53 7.63
C SER A 381 -17.63 0.55 7.86
N LEU A 382 -17.90 -0.56 8.56
CA LEU A 382 -16.90 -1.59 8.85
C LEU A 382 -16.62 -2.51 7.65
N LYS A 383 -15.34 -2.61 7.27
CA LYS A 383 -14.77 -3.60 6.35
C LYS A 383 -13.84 -4.55 7.13
N LYS A 384 -13.83 -5.83 6.74
CA LYS A 384 -13.08 -6.90 7.42
C LYS A 384 -12.12 -7.58 6.44
N GLU A 385 -10.82 -7.31 6.57
CA GLU A 385 -9.76 -7.87 5.74
C GLU A 385 -9.03 -9.03 6.46
N SER A 386 -8.46 -9.98 5.71
CA SER A 386 -7.62 -11.05 6.27
C SER A 386 -6.22 -10.52 6.57
N SER A 387 -5.77 -10.66 7.82
CA SER A 387 -4.38 -10.32 8.21
C SER A 387 -3.38 -11.44 7.84
N ALA A 388 -3.81 -12.57 7.28
CA ALA A 388 -2.96 -13.74 7.00
C ALA A 388 -1.80 -13.42 6.05
N SER A 389 -2.01 -12.56 5.05
CA SER A 389 -0.91 -12.12 4.16
C SER A 389 0.10 -11.23 4.87
N ALA A 390 -0.35 -10.31 5.74
CA ALA A 390 0.52 -9.46 6.54
C ALA A 390 1.32 -10.27 7.58
N LEU A 391 0.66 -11.19 8.28
CA LEU A 391 1.30 -12.15 9.20
C LEU A 391 2.35 -13.00 8.46
N ARG A 392 2.05 -13.52 7.28
CA ARG A 392 3.01 -14.28 6.44
C ARG A 392 4.21 -13.43 6.03
N GLU A 393 3.99 -12.20 5.56
CA GLU A 393 5.06 -11.29 5.10
C GLU A 393 5.89 -10.72 6.26
N TRP A 394 5.32 -10.64 7.46
CA TRP A 394 6.06 -10.37 8.68
C TRP A 394 6.89 -11.57 9.13
N ASN A 395 6.28 -12.77 9.19
CA ASN A 395 6.95 -14.01 9.59
C ASN A 395 8.04 -14.44 8.59
N ALA A 396 7.98 -14.04 7.32
CA ALA A 396 9.05 -14.25 6.34
C ALA A 396 10.36 -13.46 6.64
N LYS A 397 10.37 -12.64 7.69
CA LYS A 397 11.55 -11.90 8.19
C LYS A 397 12.14 -12.52 9.47
N GLU A 398 11.61 -13.66 9.92
CA GLU A 398 12.10 -14.39 11.09
C GLU A 398 13.61 -14.69 10.95
N GLY A 399 14.38 -14.31 11.98
CA GLY A 399 15.86 -14.34 11.94
C GLY A 399 16.56 -13.07 11.45
N GLN A 400 15.83 -12.02 11.03
CA GLN A 400 16.43 -10.71 10.74
C GLN A 400 16.73 -9.92 12.03
N VAL A 401 17.75 -9.06 11.99
CA VAL A 401 18.10 -8.16 13.10
C VAL A 401 16.90 -7.25 13.42
N ASN A 402 16.60 -7.08 14.72
CA ASN A 402 15.46 -6.34 15.25
C ASN A 402 14.06 -6.89 14.84
N TRP A 403 13.98 -8.14 14.36
CA TRP A 403 12.70 -8.83 14.19
C TRP A 403 12.21 -9.49 15.48
N SER A 404 10.91 -9.43 15.72
CA SER A 404 10.20 -10.22 16.73
C SER A 404 8.86 -10.69 16.13
N PRO A 405 8.27 -11.82 16.58
CA PRO A 405 6.96 -12.24 16.10
C PRO A 405 5.88 -11.22 16.48
N ILE A 406 4.87 -11.03 15.63
CA ILE A 406 3.63 -10.35 16.05
C ILE A 406 3.02 -11.18 17.16
N LYS A 407 2.93 -10.58 18.34
CA LYS A 407 2.29 -11.19 19.50
C LYS A 407 0.88 -10.63 19.70
N ILE A 408 0.05 -11.40 20.38
CA ILE A 408 -1.32 -11.02 20.71
C ILE A 408 -1.28 -10.23 22.01
N GLN A 409 -1.81 -9.01 21.99
CA GLN A 409 -2.09 -8.27 23.21
C GLN A 409 -3.46 -8.72 23.73
N GLU A 410 -3.47 -9.48 24.82
CA GLU A 410 -4.71 -9.90 25.50
C GLU A 410 -5.58 -8.72 25.94
N PRO A 411 -6.88 -8.95 26.26
CA PRO A 411 -7.79 -7.91 26.72
C PRO A 411 -7.27 -7.22 27.99
N PHE A 412 -7.66 -5.96 28.18
CA PHE A 412 -7.33 -5.23 29.42
C PHE A 412 -8.46 -5.41 30.44
N THR A 413 -8.13 -5.22 31.72
CA THR A 413 -9.06 -5.40 32.84
C THR A 413 -8.84 -4.32 33.89
N ASN A 414 -9.69 -4.25 34.91
CA ASN A 414 -9.49 -3.37 36.07
C ASN A 414 -8.20 -3.68 36.86
N ALA A 415 -7.60 -4.86 36.68
CA ALA A 415 -6.29 -5.22 37.24
C ALA A 415 -5.10 -4.77 36.36
N GLY A 416 -5.36 -4.10 35.23
CA GLY A 416 -4.36 -3.61 34.28
C GLY A 416 -4.32 -4.37 32.94
N PRO A 417 -3.23 -4.24 32.18
CA PRO A 417 -3.11 -4.80 30.84
C PRO A 417 -2.94 -6.34 30.84
N GLY A 418 -3.59 -7.01 29.90
CA GLY A 418 -3.40 -8.45 29.64
C GLY A 418 -1.98 -8.80 29.16
N GLN A 419 -1.65 -10.09 29.09
CA GLN A 419 -0.32 -10.51 28.62
C GLN A 419 -0.11 -10.22 27.14
N ASP A 420 1.13 -9.95 26.75
CA ASP A 420 1.55 -9.74 25.36
C ASP A 420 2.22 -10.99 24.75
N LYS A 421 2.26 -12.14 25.45
CA LYS A 421 3.34 -13.13 25.26
C LYS A 421 3.16 -14.10 24.08
N ILE A 422 1.94 -14.32 23.60
CA ILE A 422 1.62 -15.41 22.66
C ILE A 422 1.69 -14.94 21.21
N ARG A 423 2.38 -15.68 20.33
CA ARG A 423 2.48 -15.40 18.89
C ARG A 423 1.11 -15.50 18.20
N ALA A 424 0.76 -14.49 17.40
CA ALA A 424 -0.44 -14.51 16.57
C ALA A 424 -0.31 -15.56 15.43
N THR A 425 -1.34 -16.39 15.27
CA THR A 425 -1.46 -17.36 14.17
C THR A 425 -2.45 -16.92 13.10
N ALA A 426 -3.53 -16.24 13.51
CA ALA A 426 -4.54 -15.67 12.62
C ALA A 426 -5.00 -14.30 13.10
N GLY A 427 -5.63 -13.52 12.21
CA GLY A 427 -6.18 -12.22 12.55
C GLY A 427 -7.02 -11.59 11.46
N LYS A 428 -7.78 -10.56 11.84
CA LYS A 428 -8.56 -9.71 10.95
C LYS A 428 -8.15 -8.26 11.12
N ARG A 429 -7.95 -7.56 10.02
CA ARG A 429 -7.84 -6.11 10.01
C ARG A 429 -9.21 -5.52 9.78
N LEU A 430 -9.66 -4.73 10.75
CA LEU A 430 -10.87 -3.94 10.67
C LEU A 430 -10.49 -2.59 10.08
N VAL A 431 -11.22 -2.15 9.05
CA VAL A 431 -11.07 -0.82 8.44
C VAL A 431 -12.44 -0.17 8.49
N ILE A 432 -12.55 0.98 9.14
CA ILE A 432 -13.82 1.66 9.39
C ILE A 432 -13.77 3.03 8.71
N ASP A 433 -14.61 3.23 7.70
CA ASP A 433 -14.80 4.55 7.08
C ASP A 433 -15.98 5.27 7.73
N THR A 434 -15.83 6.56 8.04
CA THR A 434 -16.83 7.37 8.75
C THR A 434 -16.92 8.79 8.17
N GLY A 435 -17.98 9.52 8.53
CA GLY A 435 -18.08 10.95 8.23
C GLY A 435 -17.07 11.80 8.99
N MET A 436 -17.00 13.09 8.64
CA MET A 436 -16.11 14.08 9.26
C MET A 436 -16.31 14.18 10.78
N SER A 437 -17.58 14.14 11.23
CA SER A 437 -17.99 14.34 12.62
C SER A 437 -17.47 13.28 13.59
N THR A 438 -17.19 12.07 13.10
CA THR A 438 -16.74 10.95 13.93
C THR A 438 -15.26 11.11 14.28
N ARG A 439 -14.97 11.46 15.53
CA ARG A 439 -13.59 11.68 16.05
C ARG A 439 -13.11 10.58 17.01
N ALA A 440 -14.02 9.76 17.55
CA ALA A 440 -13.71 8.55 18.30
C ALA A 440 -14.66 7.40 17.97
N LEU A 441 -14.13 6.17 17.91
CA LEU A 441 -14.90 4.93 17.76
C LEU A 441 -14.63 3.98 18.91
N LYS A 442 -15.62 3.19 19.30
CA LYS A 442 -15.44 2.00 20.14
C LYS A 442 -15.69 0.77 19.28
N VAL A 443 -14.73 -0.15 19.27
CA VAL A 443 -14.77 -1.37 18.49
C VAL A 443 -14.75 -2.56 19.43
N VAL A 444 -15.76 -3.42 19.34
CA VAL A 444 -15.99 -4.54 20.27
C VAL A 444 -15.95 -5.84 19.49
N ALA A 445 -15.18 -6.83 19.98
CA ALA A 445 -15.22 -8.20 19.49
C ALA A 445 -16.06 -9.05 20.46
N LYS A 446 -17.03 -9.82 19.95
CA LYS A 446 -17.86 -10.72 20.77
C LYS A 446 -17.93 -12.13 20.20
N GLN A 447 -18.21 -13.11 21.07
CA GLN A 447 -18.56 -14.48 20.72
C GLN A 447 -19.92 -14.81 21.34
N GLY A 448 -20.98 -14.76 20.53
CA GLY A 448 -22.34 -14.60 21.07
C GLY A 448 -22.42 -13.30 21.87
N ASP A 449 -23.04 -13.35 23.06
CA ASP A 449 -23.15 -12.19 23.96
C ASP A 449 -21.84 -11.89 24.73
N LYS A 450 -20.89 -12.85 24.76
CA LYS A 450 -19.63 -12.68 25.49
C LYS A 450 -18.71 -11.70 24.75
N VAL A 451 -18.44 -10.54 25.35
CA VAL A 451 -17.34 -9.66 24.94
C VAL A 451 -16.01 -10.41 25.09
N LEU A 452 -15.24 -10.45 24.02
CA LEU A 452 -13.89 -11.00 23.98
C LEU A 452 -12.86 -9.91 24.33
N ASP A 453 -12.97 -8.76 23.67
CA ASP A 453 -12.08 -7.60 23.84
C ASP A 453 -12.77 -6.36 23.28
N TYR A 454 -12.27 -5.17 23.62
CA TYR A 454 -12.68 -3.91 23.01
C TYR A 454 -11.52 -2.92 22.91
N VAL A 455 -11.64 -1.94 22.02
CA VAL A 455 -10.65 -0.88 21.81
C VAL A 455 -11.31 0.41 21.39
N TYR A 456 -10.84 1.53 21.96
CA TYR A 456 -11.17 2.86 21.47
C TYR A 456 -10.20 3.28 20.37
N LEU A 457 -10.73 3.69 19.22
CA LEU A 457 -9.96 4.30 18.14
C LEU A 457 -10.22 5.80 18.15
N THR A 458 -9.31 6.57 18.76
CA THR A 458 -9.36 8.04 18.72
C THR A 458 -8.53 8.54 17.55
N SER A 459 -8.98 9.59 16.87
CA SER A 459 -8.21 10.14 15.76
C SER A 459 -7.20 11.18 16.19
N ASN A 460 -6.13 11.30 15.40
CA ASN A 460 -5.32 12.50 15.28
C ASN A 460 -5.04 12.81 13.79
N SER A 461 -4.57 14.01 13.50
CA SER A 461 -3.79 14.26 12.28
C SER A 461 -2.37 13.67 12.40
N ARG A 462 -1.45 13.98 11.49
CA ARG A 462 -0.07 13.49 11.56
C ARG A 462 0.84 14.55 12.15
N ASN A 463 1.52 14.19 13.24
CA ASN A 463 2.50 15.04 13.93
C ASN A 463 1.87 16.31 14.55
N LYS A 464 1.70 16.30 15.89
CA LYS A 464 1.14 17.41 16.67
C LYS A 464 1.89 18.74 16.51
N ASN A 465 3.13 18.68 16.04
CA ASN A 465 4.01 19.82 15.83
C ASN A 465 4.00 20.36 14.38
N ASP A 466 3.11 19.86 13.50
CA ASP A 466 3.03 20.26 12.09
C ASP A 466 1.59 20.58 11.69
N SER A 467 1.26 21.87 11.67
CA SER A 467 -0.05 22.38 11.27
C SER A 467 -0.34 22.27 9.76
N SER A 468 0.64 21.90 8.94
CA SER A 468 0.42 21.61 7.50
C SER A 468 -0.13 20.20 7.24
N SER A 469 -0.29 19.39 8.30
CA SER A 469 -0.77 18.00 8.24
C SER A 469 -2.30 17.83 8.21
N TYR A 470 -3.05 18.86 8.61
CA TYR A 470 -4.52 18.82 8.73
C TYR A 470 -5.21 18.81 7.36
N SER A 471 -6.42 18.25 7.28
CA SER A 471 -7.18 18.34 6.03
C SER A 471 -7.70 19.76 5.83
N LYS A 472 -7.92 20.17 4.57
CA LYS A 472 -8.57 21.46 4.28
C LYS A 472 -9.93 21.58 4.99
N TYR A 473 -10.66 20.47 5.17
CA TYR A 473 -11.96 20.48 5.84
C TYR A 473 -11.84 20.76 7.35
N ASP A 474 -10.79 20.30 8.01
CA ASP A 474 -10.56 20.62 9.43
C ASP A 474 -10.17 22.10 9.61
N LEU A 475 -9.39 22.65 8.66
CA LEU A 475 -9.02 24.07 8.62
C LEU A 475 -10.20 24.99 8.26
N ASP A 476 -11.04 24.57 7.32
CA ASP A 476 -12.26 25.28 6.91
C ASP A 476 -13.31 25.26 8.04
N LEU A 477 -13.40 24.17 8.80
CA LEU A 477 -14.22 24.08 10.01
C LEU A 477 -13.73 25.03 11.09
N TYR A 478 -12.43 24.99 11.42
CA TYR A 478 -11.82 25.91 12.40
C TYR A 478 -12.14 27.36 12.03
N ARG A 479 -11.97 27.74 10.76
CA ARG A 479 -12.32 29.08 10.27
C ARG A 479 -13.82 29.36 10.38
N ALA A 480 -14.69 28.46 9.91
CA ALA A 480 -16.13 28.68 9.96
C ALA A 480 -16.72 28.78 11.40
N VAL A 481 -16.10 28.11 12.38
CA VAL A 481 -16.44 28.26 13.81
C VAL A 481 -15.95 29.60 14.36
N LEU A 482 -14.70 29.98 14.05
CA LEU A 482 -14.13 31.26 14.46
C LEU A 482 -14.89 32.46 13.87
N ASN A 483 -15.19 32.44 12.56
CA ASN A 483 -15.97 33.49 11.89
C ASN A 483 -17.29 33.78 12.63
N LYS A 484 -18.02 32.74 13.10
CA LYS A 484 -19.26 32.91 13.88
C LYS A 484 -19.04 33.56 15.25
N VAL A 485 -17.88 33.37 15.86
CA VAL A 485 -17.47 34.06 17.10
C VAL A 485 -17.06 35.50 16.83
N GLU A 486 -16.29 35.75 15.76
CA GLU A 486 -15.89 37.10 15.32
C GLU A 486 -17.12 37.94 14.93
N GLU A 487 -18.05 37.41 14.14
CA GLU A 487 -19.31 38.06 13.74
C GLU A 487 -20.20 38.43 14.95
N ALA A 488 -20.13 37.69 16.05
CA ALA A 488 -20.91 37.95 17.27
C ALA A 488 -20.20 38.91 18.25
N LEU A 489 -18.87 38.92 18.29
CA LEU A 489 -18.08 39.77 19.20
C LEU A 489 -17.69 41.12 18.59
N TRP A 490 -17.37 41.17 17.30
CA TRP A 490 -16.78 42.34 16.65
C TRP A 490 -17.82 43.21 15.95
N LYS A 491 -18.06 44.39 16.53
CA LYS A 491 -19.02 45.38 16.02
C LYS A 491 -18.33 46.37 15.06
N PRO A 492 -19.06 46.94 14.08
CA PRO A 492 -18.53 48.02 13.25
C PRO A 492 -17.97 49.17 14.10
N GLY A 493 -16.78 49.63 13.76
CA GLY A 493 -16.09 50.71 14.48
C GLY A 493 -15.15 50.27 15.61
N MET A 494 -15.19 49.01 16.06
CA MET A 494 -14.27 48.54 17.12
C MET A 494 -12.80 48.58 16.68
N THR A 495 -11.93 49.03 17.59
CA THR A 495 -10.47 49.05 17.40
C THR A 495 -9.86 47.65 17.46
N ASN A 496 -8.58 47.54 17.07
CA ASN A 496 -7.83 46.29 17.20
C ASN A 496 -7.65 45.85 18.67
N SER A 497 -7.41 46.79 19.61
CA SER A 497 -7.36 46.45 21.05
C SER A 497 -8.71 45.99 21.58
N GLU A 498 -9.82 46.62 21.20
CA GLU A 498 -11.16 46.22 21.62
C GLU A 498 -11.54 44.81 21.09
N LYS A 499 -11.23 44.52 19.82
CA LYS A 499 -11.49 43.21 19.20
C LYS A 499 -10.70 42.07 19.86
N LEU A 500 -9.42 42.31 20.15
CA LEU A 500 -8.55 41.35 20.83
C LEU A 500 -8.97 41.16 22.30
N THR A 501 -9.37 42.24 22.98
CA THR A 501 -9.92 42.19 24.34
C THR A 501 -11.22 41.38 24.40
N ALA A 502 -12.14 41.60 23.46
CA ALA A 502 -13.39 40.87 23.39
C ALA A 502 -13.17 39.35 23.21
N LEU A 503 -12.24 38.97 22.32
CA LEU A 503 -11.93 37.55 22.07
C LEU A 503 -11.16 36.89 23.21
N ASN A 504 -10.19 37.59 23.82
CA ASN A 504 -9.50 37.16 25.05
C ASN A 504 -10.51 36.87 26.17
N ASN A 505 -11.42 37.82 26.42
CA ASN A 505 -12.40 37.72 27.50
C ASN A 505 -13.45 36.64 27.21
N TYR A 506 -13.84 36.43 25.93
CA TYR A 506 -14.69 35.31 25.54
C TYR A 506 -14.03 33.96 25.82
N ILE A 507 -12.80 33.75 25.33
CA ILE A 507 -12.07 32.48 25.55
C ILE A 507 -11.90 32.20 27.04
N ASN A 508 -11.43 33.20 27.81
CA ASN A 508 -11.18 33.04 29.23
C ASN A 508 -12.45 32.81 30.05
N SER A 509 -13.60 33.36 29.65
CA SER A 509 -14.87 33.19 30.39
C SER A 509 -15.72 31.99 29.95
N THR A 510 -15.23 31.18 28.99
CA THR A 510 -15.93 29.99 28.46
C THR A 510 -15.11 28.70 28.53
N ASN A 511 -13.78 28.77 28.57
CA ASN A 511 -12.88 27.61 28.64
C ASN A 511 -12.26 27.46 30.03
N HIS A 512 -11.73 26.27 30.31
CA HIS A 512 -11.02 25.98 31.57
C HIS A 512 -9.53 25.68 31.33
N TYR A 513 -8.69 26.10 32.28
CA TYR A 513 -7.27 25.79 32.30
C TYR A 513 -7.05 24.30 32.63
N PRO A 514 -6.13 23.57 31.96
CA PRO A 514 -5.89 22.16 32.24
C PRO A 514 -5.35 21.93 33.66
N GLY A 515 -6.15 21.24 34.48
CA GLY A 515 -5.80 20.78 35.82
C GLY A 515 -6.33 19.37 36.06
N CYS A 516 -5.81 18.66 37.07
CA CYS A 516 -6.30 17.33 37.44
C CYS A 516 -7.80 17.36 37.74
N ASP A 517 -8.23 18.30 38.57
CA ASP A 517 -9.59 18.43 39.08
C ASP A 517 -10.63 18.62 37.97
N LEU A 518 -10.28 19.36 36.90
CA LEU A 518 -11.14 19.56 35.72
C LEU A 518 -11.46 18.24 35.01
N THR A 519 -10.52 17.29 35.09
CA THR A 519 -10.61 15.95 34.49
C THR A 519 -11.00 14.87 35.51
N LEU A 520 -11.61 15.26 36.63
CA LEU A 520 -12.19 14.34 37.62
C LEU A 520 -13.72 14.53 37.70
N LYS A 521 -14.45 13.47 37.37
CA LYS A 521 -15.92 13.40 37.42
C LYS A 521 -16.54 13.89 38.73
N GLU A 522 -15.88 13.58 39.85
CA GLU A 522 -16.34 13.92 41.20
C GLU A 522 -16.39 15.44 41.43
N TYR A 523 -15.51 16.20 40.75
CA TYR A 523 -15.37 17.64 40.95
C TYR A 523 -16.04 18.42 39.81
N ASN A 524 -15.80 18.05 38.55
CA ASN A 524 -16.44 18.66 37.39
C ASN A 524 -17.23 17.65 36.54
N ALA A 525 -18.34 17.17 37.09
CA ALA A 525 -19.25 16.25 36.43
C ALA A 525 -19.79 16.79 35.09
N THR A 526 -20.02 18.10 34.99
CA THR A 526 -20.59 18.78 33.81
C THR A 526 -19.59 18.96 32.66
N PHE A 527 -18.29 19.10 32.95
CA PHE A 527 -17.24 18.92 31.95
C PHE A 527 -17.14 17.45 31.56
N TRP A 528 -17.07 16.54 32.53
CA TRP A 528 -16.91 15.10 32.31
C TRP A 528 -18.03 14.50 31.43
N GLU A 529 -19.28 14.90 31.64
CA GLU A 529 -20.47 14.45 30.91
C GLU A 529 -20.43 14.82 29.41
N ASN A 530 -19.69 15.88 29.06
CA ASN A 530 -19.51 16.39 27.70
C ASN A 530 -18.29 15.80 26.97
N TRP A 531 -17.25 15.43 27.73
CA TRP A 531 -15.89 15.17 27.22
C TRP A 531 -15.39 13.74 27.45
N SER A 532 -16.00 12.97 28.35
CA SER A 532 -15.71 11.55 28.56
C SER A 532 -16.49 10.62 27.60
N VAL A 533 -16.06 9.36 27.57
CA VAL A 533 -16.60 8.24 26.81
C VAL A 533 -16.58 7.02 27.71
N ASP A 534 -17.70 6.30 27.88
CA ASP A 534 -17.80 5.16 28.80
C ASP A 534 -17.15 5.44 30.17
N ASP A 535 -17.50 6.60 30.74
CA ASP A 535 -16.99 7.12 32.01
C ASP A 535 -15.45 7.23 32.07
N THR A 536 -14.82 7.56 30.95
CA THR A 536 -13.36 7.61 30.77
C THR A 536 -12.95 8.75 29.82
N TYR A 537 -11.89 9.51 30.12
CA TYR A 537 -11.31 10.46 29.16
C TYR A 537 -10.33 9.77 28.19
N ILE A 538 -10.79 9.46 26.97
CA ILE A 538 -10.01 8.73 25.95
C ILE A 538 -9.31 9.62 24.92
N MET A 539 -9.71 10.89 24.81
CA MET A 539 -9.23 11.80 23.77
C MET A 539 -7.78 12.24 24.05
N LYS A 540 -7.07 12.54 22.96
CA LYS A 540 -5.70 13.06 22.97
C LYS A 540 -5.65 14.32 22.14
N THR A 541 -4.72 15.21 22.45
CA THR A 541 -4.55 16.50 21.76
C THR A 541 -4.45 16.33 20.24
N ASP A 542 -5.36 16.99 19.54
CA ASP A 542 -5.49 17.11 18.08
C ASP A 542 -5.66 18.61 17.84
N SER A 543 -4.55 19.30 17.61
CA SER A 543 -4.43 20.74 17.87
C SER A 543 -5.39 21.61 17.05
N ILE A 544 -5.90 21.15 15.90
CA ILE A 544 -6.93 21.89 15.17
C ILE A 544 -8.31 21.74 15.81
N LEU A 545 -8.62 20.57 16.37
CA LEU A 545 -9.87 20.33 17.11
C LEU A 545 -9.84 21.01 18.47
N ASP A 546 -8.71 20.96 19.16
CA ASP A 546 -8.51 21.68 20.43
C ASP A 546 -8.69 23.20 20.20
N ASN A 547 -8.02 23.77 19.19
CA ASN A 547 -8.18 25.18 18.80
C ASN A 547 -9.60 25.52 18.27
N THR A 548 -10.33 24.57 17.68
CA THR A 548 -11.73 24.79 17.25
C THR A 548 -12.66 24.83 18.47
N MET A 549 -12.44 23.94 19.44
CA MET A 549 -13.25 23.85 20.65
C MET A 549 -12.90 24.91 21.70
N MET A 550 -11.75 25.57 21.59
CA MET A 550 -11.44 26.82 22.29
C MET A 550 -12.52 27.92 22.08
N PHE A 551 -13.25 27.86 20.96
CA PHE A 551 -14.38 28.76 20.68
C PHE A 551 -15.75 28.23 21.16
N GLN A 552 -15.78 27.03 21.75
CA GLN A 552 -16.98 26.25 22.11
C GLN A 552 -16.86 25.53 23.48
N GLY A 553 -16.10 26.10 24.43
CA GLY A 553 -16.03 25.61 25.81
C GLY A 553 -15.20 24.34 25.99
N GLY A 554 -13.97 24.36 25.47
CA GLY A 554 -12.98 23.31 25.63
C GLY A 554 -12.00 23.58 26.78
N ILE A 555 -10.80 23.02 26.60
CA ILE A 555 -9.63 23.26 27.46
C ILE A 555 -8.62 24.08 26.65
N CYS A 556 -8.03 25.09 27.27
CA CYS A 556 -6.86 25.81 26.75
C CYS A 556 -5.89 26.09 27.89
N ASP A 557 -4.59 26.22 27.59
CA ASP A 557 -3.61 26.84 28.48
C ASP A 557 -3.06 28.13 27.85
N CYS A 558 -2.04 28.73 28.48
CA CYS A 558 -1.41 29.96 27.98
C CYS A 558 -0.89 29.89 26.52
N TRP A 559 -0.69 28.71 25.92
CA TRP A 559 -0.34 28.61 24.50
C TRP A 559 -1.48 29.02 23.56
N ALA A 560 -2.72 29.15 24.04
CA ALA A 560 -3.81 29.77 23.28
C ALA A 560 -3.54 31.24 22.91
N ALA A 561 -2.59 31.91 23.59
CA ALA A 561 -2.03 33.19 23.15
C ALA A 561 -1.48 33.13 21.71
N GLN A 562 -0.99 31.97 21.24
CA GLN A 562 -0.60 31.78 19.83
C GLN A 562 -1.78 31.84 18.87
N VAL A 563 -2.96 31.38 19.29
CA VAL A 563 -4.17 31.39 18.47
C VAL A 563 -4.70 32.82 18.34
N LEU A 564 -4.74 33.58 19.44
CA LEU A 564 -5.06 35.01 19.40
C LEU A 564 -4.04 35.81 18.56
N MET A 565 -2.74 35.49 18.66
CA MET A 565 -1.70 36.12 17.83
C MET A 565 -1.91 35.82 16.35
N LYS A 566 -2.27 34.58 16.01
CA LYS A 566 -2.57 34.18 14.63
C LYS A 566 -3.77 34.97 14.09
N ILE A 567 -4.79 35.21 14.90
CA ILE A 567 -5.99 35.99 14.52
C ILE A 567 -5.65 37.47 14.33
N ALA A 568 -4.87 38.04 15.23
CA ALA A 568 -4.32 39.39 15.07
C ALA A 568 -3.58 39.55 13.72
N MET A 569 -2.77 38.56 13.33
CA MET A 569 -1.99 38.58 12.09
C MET A 569 -2.78 38.28 10.81
N GLU A 570 -3.62 37.23 10.81
CA GLU A 570 -4.31 36.75 9.60
C GLU A 570 -5.62 37.51 9.33
N ASP A 571 -6.34 37.91 10.38
CA ASP A 571 -7.74 38.35 10.29
C ASP A 571 -7.90 39.84 10.64
N LEU A 572 -7.03 40.41 11.48
CA LEU A 572 -6.90 41.86 11.70
C LEU A 572 -5.75 42.52 10.91
N GLY A 573 -4.86 41.73 10.30
CA GLY A 573 -3.73 42.22 9.50
C GLY A 573 -2.59 42.86 10.29
N ILE A 574 -2.56 42.71 11.61
CA ILE A 574 -1.60 43.33 12.52
C ILE A 574 -0.24 42.64 12.36
N PRO A 575 0.85 43.37 12.07
CA PRO A 575 2.14 42.74 11.80
C PRO A 575 2.73 42.09 13.06
N LYS A 576 3.47 41.00 12.87
CA LYS A 576 4.32 40.46 13.94
C LYS A 576 5.55 41.34 14.11
N ILE A 577 5.77 41.81 15.34
CA ILE A 577 7.01 42.45 15.78
C ILE A 577 7.80 41.52 16.72
N LYS A 578 9.05 41.89 17.00
CA LYS A 578 9.98 41.18 17.89
C LYS A 578 9.58 41.30 19.36
N ASP A 579 9.39 42.54 19.81
CA ASP A 579 9.00 42.94 21.15
C ASP A 579 8.60 44.44 21.16
N MET A 580 8.32 45.00 22.33
CA MET A 580 7.88 46.39 22.51
C MET A 580 8.82 47.45 21.91
N THR A 581 10.12 47.17 21.69
CA THR A 581 11.10 48.16 21.21
C THR A 581 11.07 48.39 19.70
N GLU A 582 10.37 47.56 18.94
CA GLU A 582 10.25 47.70 17.48
C GLU A 582 9.21 48.79 17.11
N ASN A 583 9.47 49.57 16.07
CA ASN A 583 8.63 50.72 15.72
C ASN A 583 7.33 50.32 15.00
N GLY A 584 6.22 50.96 15.37
CA GLY A 584 4.90 50.76 14.78
C GLY A 584 3.94 49.91 15.62
N GLU A 585 2.70 49.80 15.15
CA GLU A 585 1.68 48.84 15.64
C GLU A 585 2.18 47.40 15.41
N GLY A 586 1.87 46.46 16.32
CA GLY A 586 2.20 45.06 16.10
C GLY A 586 1.92 44.12 17.27
N VAL A 587 2.05 42.81 17.03
CA VAL A 587 1.90 41.75 18.04
C VAL A 587 3.18 40.94 18.25
N TRP A 588 3.40 40.47 19.49
CA TRP A 588 4.44 39.49 19.84
C TRP A 588 3.96 38.54 20.95
N LEU A 589 4.78 37.53 21.27
CA LEU A 589 4.57 36.64 22.41
C LEU A 589 5.66 36.90 23.45
N GLY A 590 5.26 37.22 24.67
CA GLY A 590 6.13 37.19 25.83
C GLY A 590 6.08 35.81 26.50
N MET A 591 7.22 35.31 26.97
CA MET A 591 7.32 34.02 27.66
C MET A 591 8.24 34.13 28.88
N GLY A 592 7.89 33.43 29.97
CA GLY A 592 8.69 33.42 31.19
C GLY A 592 8.85 34.83 31.78
N SER A 593 10.10 35.26 31.99
CA SER A 593 10.44 36.62 32.48
C SER A 593 9.85 37.77 31.67
N ASN A 594 9.46 37.51 30.41
CA ASN A 594 8.95 38.50 29.47
C ASN A 594 7.42 38.39 29.27
N SER A 595 6.74 37.57 30.08
CA SER A 595 5.29 37.41 30.12
C SER A 595 4.66 38.28 31.23
N SER A 596 3.32 38.27 31.37
CA SER A 596 2.62 38.89 32.50
C SER A 596 2.95 38.25 33.86
N ASN A 597 3.49 37.02 33.86
CA ASN A 597 3.86 36.27 35.06
C ASN A 597 5.36 35.90 35.03
N PRO A 598 6.27 36.84 35.35
CA PRO A 598 7.72 36.64 35.23
C PRO A 598 8.31 35.47 36.06
N THR A 599 7.58 34.95 37.05
CA THR A 599 8.03 33.84 37.90
C THR A 599 7.72 32.46 37.31
N ALA A 600 6.78 32.38 36.36
CA ALA A 600 6.37 31.13 35.73
C ALA A 600 7.12 30.94 34.39
N PRO A 601 8.19 30.12 34.33
CA PRO A 601 9.13 30.12 33.20
C PRO A 601 8.54 29.65 31.87
N THR A 602 7.38 28.99 31.89
CA THR A 602 6.65 28.50 30.72
C THR A 602 5.34 29.26 30.45
N HIS A 603 5.02 30.29 31.23
CA HIS A 603 3.81 31.10 30.98
C HIS A 603 4.01 31.95 29.71
N VAL A 604 2.93 32.11 28.94
CA VAL A 604 2.92 32.81 27.65
C VAL A 604 1.80 33.86 27.63
N THR A 605 2.15 35.08 27.25
CA THR A 605 1.24 36.21 27.09
C THR A 605 1.32 36.71 25.66
N MET A 606 0.20 36.94 24.98
CA MET A 606 0.22 37.71 23.73
C MET A 606 0.24 39.19 24.08
N PHE A 607 1.18 39.93 23.51
CA PHE A 607 1.19 41.38 23.60
C PHE A 607 0.81 41.99 22.26
N TYR A 608 0.04 43.08 22.33
CA TYR A 608 -0.31 43.95 21.22
C TYR A 608 0.13 45.37 21.57
N LYS A 609 0.76 46.07 20.64
CA LYS A 609 1.00 47.51 20.72
C LYS A 609 0.22 48.18 19.60
N ASP A 610 -0.57 49.20 19.95
CA ASP A 610 -1.34 49.96 18.97
C ASP A 610 -0.51 51.01 18.21
N SER A 611 -1.17 51.73 17.31
CA SER A 611 -0.58 52.82 16.51
C SER A 611 -0.14 54.04 17.32
N GLU A 612 -0.63 54.20 18.56
CA GLU A 612 -0.28 55.30 19.47
C GLU A 612 0.88 54.90 20.41
N GLY A 613 1.18 53.60 20.51
CA GLY A 613 2.25 53.01 21.30
C GLY A 613 1.76 52.34 22.60
N THR A 614 0.46 52.33 22.86
CA THR A 614 -0.13 51.68 24.06
C THR A 614 0.02 50.17 23.95
N CYS A 615 0.53 49.55 25.01
CA CYS A 615 0.76 48.10 25.06
C CYS A 615 -0.32 47.40 25.90
N TYR A 616 -0.90 46.34 25.34
CA TYR A 616 -1.92 45.49 25.94
C TYR A 616 -1.38 44.06 26.07
N GLY A 617 -1.58 43.43 27.23
CA GLY A 617 -1.23 42.03 27.48
C GLY A 617 -2.47 41.15 27.57
N PHE A 618 -2.45 40.01 26.89
CA PHE A 618 -3.55 39.04 26.81
C PHE A 618 -3.07 37.65 27.21
N ASP A 619 -3.44 37.25 28.43
CA ASP A 619 -3.27 35.90 28.93
C ASP A 619 -4.47 35.07 28.53
N VAL A 620 -4.41 34.46 27.35
CA VAL A 620 -5.45 33.56 26.85
C VAL A 620 -5.18 32.17 27.42
N ASN A 621 -5.90 31.79 28.48
CA ASN A 621 -5.61 30.55 29.23
C ASN A 621 -6.82 29.87 29.88
N GLY A 622 -8.02 30.46 29.88
CA GLY A 622 -9.21 29.86 30.51
C GLY A 622 -9.23 29.97 32.05
N MET A 623 -10.40 29.70 32.64
CA MET A 623 -10.57 29.72 34.10
C MET A 623 -9.83 28.55 34.75
N THR A 624 -8.93 28.86 35.70
CA THR A 624 -8.34 27.87 36.61
C THR A 624 -9.45 27.14 37.37
N TYR A 625 -9.36 25.81 37.44
CA TYR A 625 -10.32 24.99 38.19
C TYR A 625 -9.66 24.30 39.39
N ASN A 626 -10.15 24.60 40.59
CA ASN A 626 -9.77 24.02 41.88
C ASN A 626 -11.05 23.62 42.62
N HIS A 627 -11.19 22.33 42.95
CA HIS A 627 -12.39 21.83 43.63
C HIS A 627 -12.57 22.38 45.06
N SER A 628 -11.48 22.84 45.69
CA SER A 628 -11.51 23.42 47.04
C SER A 628 -12.14 24.83 47.07
N GLU A 629 -12.07 25.56 45.96
CA GLU A 629 -12.57 26.95 45.84
C GLU A 629 -14.05 27.00 45.41
N LYS A 630 -14.55 25.96 44.72
CA LYS A 630 -15.94 25.73 44.26
C LYS A 630 -16.57 26.76 43.30
N GLU A 631 -16.21 28.04 43.39
CA GLU A 631 -16.73 29.13 42.55
C GLU A 631 -16.42 28.93 41.05
N VAL A 632 -15.40 28.12 40.76
CA VAL A 632 -14.85 27.89 39.41
C VAL A 632 -15.54 26.80 38.59
N THR A 633 -16.62 26.20 39.11
CA THR A 633 -17.44 25.20 38.39
C THR A 633 -18.14 25.77 37.15
N CYS A 634 -18.44 24.92 36.17
CA CYS A 634 -19.15 25.32 34.94
C CYS A 634 -20.50 25.97 35.22
N GLU A 635 -21.17 25.51 36.28
CA GLU A 635 -22.48 25.94 36.76
C GLU A 635 -22.44 27.32 37.44
N VAL A 636 -21.45 27.59 38.29
CA VAL A 636 -21.32 28.89 38.97
C VAL A 636 -20.86 29.97 37.99
N HIS A 637 -19.91 29.66 37.11
CA HIS A 637 -19.46 30.59 36.07
C HIS A 637 -20.38 30.67 34.85
N GLN A 638 -21.37 29.77 34.71
CA GLN A 638 -22.29 29.71 33.55
C GLN A 638 -21.54 29.67 32.21
N CYS A 639 -20.51 28.81 32.13
CA CYS A 639 -19.59 28.74 31.00
C CYS A 639 -20.31 28.30 29.71
N ARG A 640 -21.34 27.45 29.82
CA ARG A 640 -22.11 26.91 28.69
C ARG A 640 -23.06 27.96 28.11
N GLU A 641 -23.63 28.80 28.97
CA GLU A 641 -24.61 29.84 28.67
C GLU A 641 -23.96 31.04 27.97
N LYS A 642 -22.66 31.26 28.22
CA LYS A 642 -21.83 32.26 27.55
C LYS A 642 -21.36 31.85 26.14
N LEU A 643 -21.50 30.58 25.75
CA LEU A 643 -21.05 30.11 24.44
C LEU A 643 -21.86 30.74 23.30
N ILE A 644 -21.16 31.29 22.31
CA ILE A 644 -21.78 31.82 21.11
C ILE A 644 -22.41 30.65 20.32
N PRO A 645 -23.72 30.66 20.04
CA PRO A 645 -24.38 29.59 19.31
C PRO A 645 -23.87 29.48 17.86
N LEU A 646 -23.60 28.26 17.42
CA LEU A 646 -23.12 28.02 16.05
C LEU A 646 -24.24 27.75 15.02
N LYS A 647 -25.50 27.59 15.43
CA LYS A 647 -26.65 27.48 14.52
C LYS A 647 -27.11 28.86 14.07
#